data_AF-A0A8I3NSB5-F1
#
_entry.id   AF-A0A8I3NSB5-F1
#
_cell.length_a   1.000
_cell.length_b   1.000
_cell.length_c   1.000
_cell.angle_alpha   90.00
_cell.angle_beta   90.00
_cell.angle_gamma   90.00
#
_symmetry.space_group_name_H-M   'P 1'
#
loop_
_entity.id
_entity.type
_entity.pdbx_description
1 polymer ?
#
loop_
_entity_poly.entity_id
_entity_poly.type
_entity_poly.pdbx_seq_one_letter_code
_entity_poly.pdbx_strand_id
1 'polypeptide(L)'
;MLSDRDLKVAHGELVGMQLLLEDVLLSNYHMILEDPSRQQATLDKNTQRDLSRVPEFRSQFQSSPKASMLLRDPCNVVTSLAFLRSFLVLWKQLEVLKEQWGRLKLQGQDSNSLSFHKQFSELYGTDILYPSMKAIARRMGKEDEFEDIIISSQSFLPPKGASEIEIKTQQLQKLLENLEIHMIQEVLRKVNREIALVVSEKSKERCTLPTDLWKHHVMKEDFSVSRPQIVEKFIQRLMENYQDGGLEITFRKDHLEACLLSLGCDVMARERSNFESYSMCYEHVLEHARQKLCQKEQELDIIRRGSDPPEDGAGQVAELSHNMIMEITALRARLTDLEEENLNLKHQIRKEVQEEYEALVQALFVTCLHIKEKLDENQINLIQKVYELIGEVRTEGIDNLRSLKKKWGSARPDEGTKENPAKEQLQALEQDNSSLAVLACKARSLGRWRLAAQQARFQGQLSRAEKEAMQRKKECLSIKLMAEQEAVLFRQQLLALRQALARAQADNVRMRKQQDNQAQLLRELQHRVAQEAHHRQQMDLMKTSSMEKLLEDVEQKKQHLQLLTEAAERASKLGQLQQKRIQRELRQTRSRLAQERSVKLDAFQRLEELQSQLNDAERWSVQMSSPGGLTPRAQYSLRSAPTSSRYSQQHLLKTNLMSSKIPRRIQRPDTVSNDRFNYICEIMKKCKYEIMVLGSLQNYIKNYVSGSYLDT
;
A
#
# COMPACT_ATOMS: atom_id res chain seq x y z
N MET A 1 -37.90 -9.62 -22.26
CA MET A 1 -38.28 -9.46 -23.68
C MET A 1 -38.75 -8.03 -23.84
N LEU A 2 -37.91 -7.15 -24.38
CA LEU A 2 -38.27 -5.74 -24.65
C LEU A 2 -39.39 -5.69 -25.70
N SER A 3 -40.31 -4.74 -25.61
CA SER A 3 -41.36 -4.60 -26.63
C SER A 3 -40.76 -4.14 -27.97
N ASP A 4 -41.44 -4.39 -29.10
CA ASP A 4 -40.98 -3.96 -30.44
C ASP A 4 -40.76 -2.44 -30.53
N ARG A 5 -41.47 -1.67 -29.69
CA ARG A 5 -41.29 -0.22 -29.55
C ARG A 5 -40.00 0.13 -28.80
N ASP A 6 -39.69 -0.59 -27.73
CA ASP A 6 -38.47 -0.40 -26.95
C ASP A 6 -37.23 -0.84 -27.75
N LEU A 7 -37.35 -1.87 -28.58
CA LEU A 7 -36.30 -2.31 -29.51
C LEU A 7 -35.97 -1.25 -30.56
N LYS A 8 -36.99 -0.58 -31.12
CA LYS A 8 -36.81 0.53 -32.07
C LYS A 8 -36.14 1.74 -31.42
N VAL A 9 -36.50 2.05 -30.17
CA VAL A 9 -35.87 3.14 -29.40
C VAL A 9 -34.41 2.80 -29.11
N ALA A 10 -34.12 1.59 -28.60
CA ALA A 10 -32.76 1.16 -28.32
C ALA A 10 -31.88 1.12 -29.59
N HIS A 11 -32.43 0.69 -30.73
CA HIS A 11 -31.72 0.74 -32.01
C HIS A 11 -31.46 2.19 -32.45
N GLY A 12 -32.41 3.11 -32.25
CA GLY A 12 -32.22 4.53 -32.52
C GLY A 12 -31.12 5.15 -31.66
N GLU A 13 -31.09 4.83 -30.37
CA GLU A 13 -30.05 5.28 -29.43
C GLU A 13 -28.68 4.73 -29.80
N LEU A 14 -28.59 3.44 -30.16
CA LEU A 14 -27.33 2.81 -30.59
C LEU A 14 -26.78 3.45 -31.88
N VAL A 15 -27.64 3.75 -32.85
CA VAL A 15 -27.24 4.45 -34.08
C VAL A 15 -26.81 5.88 -33.77
N GLY A 16 -27.50 6.57 -32.86
CA GLY A 16 -27.09 7.89 -32.38
C GLY A 16 -25.72 7.89 -31.70
N MET A 17 -25.45 6.90 -30.86
CA MET A 17 -24.12 6.71 -30.25
C MET A 17 -23.05 6.42 -31.30
N GLN A 18 -23.36 5.59 -32.31
CA GLN A 18 -22.42 5.30 -33.39
C GLN A 18 -22.04 6.57 -34.17
N LEU A 19 -23.03 7.38 -34.59
CA LEU A 19 -22.78 8.62 -35.31
C LEU A 19 -21.96 9.62 -34.49
N LEU A 20 -22.21 9.69 -33.18
CA LEU A 20 -21.47 10.57 -32.28
C LEU A 20 -20.01 10.10 -32.09
N LEU A 21 -19.77 8.80 -31.99
CA LEU A 21 -18.40 8.25 -31.92
C LEU A 21 -17.65 8.45 -33.25
N GLU A 22 -18.35 8.39 -34.39
CA GLU A 22 -17.77 8.70 -35.71
C GLU A 22 -17.42 10.20 -35.83
N ASP A 23 -18.27 11.12 -35.36
CA ASP A 23 -18.00 12.56 -35.35
C ASP A 23 -16.82 12.93 -34.43
N VAL A 24 -16.77 12.30 -33.25
CA VAL A 24 -15.64 12.41 -32.32
C VAL A 24 -14.33 11.97 -32.99
N LEU A 25 -14.32 10.86 -33.72
CA LEU A 25 -13.14 10.43 -34.47
C LEU A 25 -12.73 11.44 -35.54
N LEU A 26 -13.69 12.03 -36.27
CA LEU A 26 -13.43 13.03 -37.30
C LEU A 26 -12.82 14.32 -36.72
N SER A 27 -13.24 14.72 -35.52
CA SER A 27 -12.66 15.88 -34.81
C SER A 27 -11.18 15.69 -34.44
N ASN A 28 -10.74 14.47 -34.15
CA ASN A 28 -9.33 14.16 -33.84
C ASN A 28 -8.41 14.38 -35.05
N TYR A 29 -8.88 14.07 -36.27
CA TYR A 29 -8.07 14.24 -37.48
C TYR A 29 -7.89 15.71 -37.89
N HIS A 30 -8.83 16.60 -37.52
CA HIS A 30 -8.67 18.04 -37.71
C HIS A 30 -7.60 18.65 -36.79
N MET A 31 -7.44 18.11 -35.57
CA MET A 31 -6.44 18.55 -34.59
C MET A 31 -5.00 18.08 -34.91
N ILE A 32 -4.85 16.94 -35.60
CA ILE A 32 -3.52 16.37 -35.92
C ILE A 32 -2.92 17.00 -37.20
N LEU A 33 -3.73 17.65 -38.05
CA LEU A 33 -3.25 18.26 -39.30
C LEU A 33 -2.80 19.72 -39.14
N GLU A 34 -3.10 20.38 -38.02
CA GLU A 34 -2.55 21.69 -37.68
C GLU A 34 -1.24 21.53 -36.89
N ASP A 35 -0.14 21.35 -37.63
CA ASP A 35 1.21 21.39 -37.10
C ASP A 35 1.52 22.79 -36.51
N PRO A 36 2.08 22.93 -35.29
CA PRO A 36 2.31 24.23 -34.64
C PRO A 36 3.41 25.09 -35.29
N SER A 37 4.03 24.62 -36.37
CA SER A 37 5.26 25.20 -36.92
C SER A 37 5.06 26.43 -37.83
N ARG A 38 3.83 26.94 -37.99
CA ARG A 38 3.53 28.04 -38.94
C ARG A 38 2.94 29.33 -38.38
N GLN A 39 2.92 29.54 -37.06
CA GLN A 39 2.44 30.79 -36.45
C GLN A 39 3.53 31.82 -36.11
N GLN A 40 4.74 31.66 -36.64
CA GLN A 40 5.82 32.63 -36.44
C GLN A 40 6.38 33.16 -37.77
N ALA A 41 5.58 33.87 -38.57
CA ALA A 41 6.09 34.84 -39.54
C ALA A 41 5.00 35.77 -40.10
N THR A 42 5.23 37.07 -39.91
CA THR A 42 4.83 38.22 -40.75
C THR A 42 3.36 38.68 -40.79
N LEU A 43 3.17 39.82 -40.11
CA LEU A 43 2.28 40.95 -40.42
C LEU A 43 2.47 41.47 -41.86
N ASP A 44 1.43 41.47 -42.71
CA ASP A 44 0.87 42.68 -43.36
C ASP A 44 -0.22 42.39 -44.42
N LYS A 45 -1.28 43.21 -44.35
CA LYS A 45 -2.15 43.80 -45.40
C LYS A 45 -3.04 42.93 -46.33
N ASN A 46 -4.34 43.16 -46.14
CA ASN A 46 -5.40 43.42 -47.15
C ASN A 46 -5.43 42.59 -48.45
N THR A 47 -6.48 41.77 -48.62
CA THR A 47 -7.31 41.78 -49.84
C THR A 47 -8.67 41.14 -49.55
N GLN A 48 -9.70 41.95 -49.76
CA GLN A 48 -11.13 41.66 -49.79
C GLN A 48 -11.47 40.68 -50.94
N ARG A 49 -12.30 39.67 -50.68
CA ARG A 49 -13.13 39.02 -51.72
C ARG A 49 -14.45 38.51 -51.11
N ASP A 50 -15.49 39.30 -51.34
CA ASP A 50 -16.86 38.82 -51.41
C ASP A 50 -16.95 37.71 -52.47
N LEU A 51 -17.71 36.65 -52.16
CA LEU A 51 -18.53 35.94 -53.14
C LEU A 51 -19.61 35.14 -52.39
N SER A 52 -20.81 35.68 -52.45
CA SER A 52 -22.07 35.03 -52.11
C SER A 52 -22.39 33.94 -53.14
N ARG A 53 -22.73 32.73 -52.67
CA ARG A 53 -23.80 31.90 -53.24
C ARG A 53 -24.10 30.67 -52.37
N VAL A 54 -25.36 30.59 -51.98
CA VAL A 54 -26.06 29.42 -51.42
C VAL A 54 -25.91 28.20 -52.35
N PRO A 55 -25.81 26.98 -51.79
CA PRO A 55 -26.81 25.95 -52.13
C PRO A 55 -27.36 25.28 -50.85
N GLU A 56 -28.66 25.38 -50.61
CA GLU A 56 -29.64 24.30 -50.86
C GLU A 56 -29.31 22.99 -50.12
N PHE A 57 -30.04 22.80 -49.02
CA PHE A 57 -30.30 21.51 -48.38
C PHE A 57 -30.77 20.49 -49.42
N ARG A 58 -29.95 19.47 -49.67
CA ARG A 58 -30.42 18.18 -50.20
C ARG A 58 -29.88 17.07 -49.31
N SER A 59 -30.81 16.36 -48.68
CA SER A 59 -30.55 15.09 -48.01
C SER A 59 -30.05 14.08 -49.04
N GLN A 60 -28.79 13.69 -48.93
CA GLN A 60 -28.27 12.51 -49.58
C GLN A 60 -27.36 11.81 -48.58
N PHE A 61 -27.97 10.92 -47.78
CA PHE A 61 -27.24 9.87 -47.09
C PHE A 61 -26.63 8.94 -48.14
N GLN A 62 -25.48 9.33 -48.67
CA GLN A 62 -24.54 8.42 -49.30
C GLN A 62 -23.51 8.09 -48.23
N SER A 63 -23.54 6.85 -47.75
CA SER A 63 -22.46 6.24 -46.99
C SER A 63 -21.17 6.40 -47.80
N SER A 64 -20.32 7.35 -47.41
CA SER A 64 -19.10 7.61 -48.15
C SER A 64 -18.13 6.45 -47.91
N PRO A 65 -17.59 5.80 -48.96
CA PRO A 65 -16.57 4.76 -48.83
C PRO A 65 -15.18 5.38 -48.64
N LYS A 66 -15.08 6.47 -47.87
CA LYS A 66 -13.82 7.18 -47.60
C LYS A 66 -13.37 7.10 -46.14
N ALA A 67 -14.26 6.69 -45.23
CA ALA A 67 -13.88 6.32 -43.86
C ALA A 67 -13.13 4.96 -43.80
N SER A 68 -13.33 4.10 -44.79
CA SER A 68 -12.71 2.76 -44.85
C SER A 68 -11.29 2.74 -45.45
N MET A 69 -10.84 3.81 -46.11
CA MET A 69 -9.56 3.84 -46.82
C MET A 69 -8.40 4.48 -46.04
N LEU A 70 -8.66 5.06 -44.86
CA LEU A 70 -7.67 5.77 -44.04
C LEU A 70 -7.21 5.00 -42.78
N LEU A 71 -7.76 3.81 -42.53
CA LEU A 71 -7.40 2.89 -41.44
C LEU A 71 -6.20 1.98 -41.78
N ARG A 72 -5.31 2.40 -42.69
CA ARG A 72 -4.20 1.56 -43.19
C ARG A 72 -2.86 1.85 -42.50
N ASP A 73 -2.91 2.32 -41.25
CA ASP A 73 -1.71 2.42 -40.42
C ASP A 73 -2.00 1.84 -39.03
N PRO A 74 -1.29 0.78 -38.59
CA PRO A 74 -1.54 0.12 -37.30
C PRO A 74 -1.43 1.07 -36.10
N CYS A 75 -0.60 2.12 -36.21
CA CYS A 75 -0.48 3.16 -35.18
C CYS A 75 -1.75 4.03 -35.04
N ASN A 76 -2.56 4.19 -36.10
CA ASN A 76 -3.73 5.07 -36.11
C ASN A 76 -4.97 4.41 -35.48
N VAL A 77 -5.06 3.07 -35.51
CA VAL A 77 -6.18 2.32 -34.91
C VAL A 77 -6.09 2.36 -33.38
N VAL A 78 -4.89 2.17 -32.84
CA VAL A 78 -4.66 2.15 -31.38
C VAL A 78 -4.87 3.53 -30.77
N THR A 79 -4.42 4.60 -31.42
CA THR A 79 -4.68 5.99 -30.99
C THR A 79 -6.15 6.36 -31.12
N SER A 80 -6.82 5.98 -32.21
CA SER A 80 -8.27 6.21 -32.38
C SER A 80 -9.10 5.47 -31.32
N LEU A 81 -8.75 4.23 -31.00
CA LEU A 81 -9.40 3.44 -29.94
C LEU A 81 -9.12 4.01 -28.54
N ALA A 82 -7.89 4.44 -28.27
CA ALA A 82 -7.54 5.10 -27.01
C ALA A 82 -8.30 6.42 -26.84
N PHE A 83 -8.44 7.20 -27.93
CA PHE A 83 -9.19 8.44 -27.96
C PHE A 83 -10.69 8.21 -27.71
N LEU A 84 -11.32 7.25 -28.40
CA LEU A 84 -12.70 6.86 -28.13
C LEU A 84 -12.90 6.39 -26.69
N ARG A 85 -11.96 5.60 -26.16
CA ARG A 85 -11.99 5.17 -24.76
C ARG A 85 -11.92 6.36 -23.81
N SER A 86 -11.08 7.36 -24.10
CA SER A 86 -10.99 8.58 -23.29
C SER A 86 -12.29 9.39 -23.33
N PHE A 87 -12.92 9.52 -24.50
CA PHE A 87 -14.21 10.18 -24.65
C PHE A 87 -15.34 9.46 -23.89
N LEU A 88 -15.38 8.13 -23.96
CA LEU A 88 -16.38 7.35 -23.21
C LEU A 88 -16.18 7.46 -21.70
N VAL A 89 -14.92 7.53 -21.24
CA VAL A 89 -14.62 7.78 -19.82
C VAL A 89 -15.09 9.19 -19.42
N LEU A 90 -14.80 10.20 -20.23
CA LEU A 90 -15.25 11.58 -20.02
C LEU A 90 -16.78 11.65 -19.95
N TRP A 91 -17.48 11.03 -20.89
CA TRP A 91 -18.94 11.01 -20.92
C TRP A 91 -19.50 10.29 -19.68
N LYS A 92 -18.95 9.14 -19.31
CA LYS A 92 -19.37 8.44 -18.09
C LYS A 92 -19.18 9.30 -16.84
N GLN A 93 -18.03 9.97 -16.72
CA GLN A 93 -17.74 10.87 -15.59
C GLN A 93 -18.75 12.02 -15.55
N LEU A 94 -19.05 12.61 -16.70
CA LEU A 94 -20.04 13.67 -16.82
C LEU A 94 -21.42 13.23 -16.32
N GLU A 95 -21.92 12.07 -16.76
CA GLU A 95 -23.26 11.60 -16.35
C GLU A 95 -23.33 11.30 -14.83
N VAL A 96 -22.30 10.68 -14.26
CA VAL A 96 -22.25 10.41 -12.81
C VAL A 96 -22.24 11.71 -12.00
N LEU A 97 -21.42 12.68 -12.40
CA LEU A 97 -21.32 13.96 -11.68
C LEU A 97 -22.56 14.82 -11.89
N LYS A 98 -23.17 14.76 -13.07
CA LYS A 98 -24.44 15.42 -13.38
C LYS A 98 -25.56 14.89 -12.48
N GLU A 99 -25.62 13.59 -12.25
CA GLU A 99 -26.58 12.97 -11.32
C GLU A 99 -26.34 13.45 -9.87
N GLN A 100 -25.09 13.41 -9.41
CA GLN A 100 -24.73 13.84 -8.05
C GLN A 100 -25.01 15.33 -7.81
N TRP A 101 -24.64 16.17 -8.77
CA TRP A 101 -24.92 17.60 -8.75
C TRP A 101 -26.44 17.87 -8.69
N GLY A 102 -27.23 17.14 -9.48
CA GLY A 102 -28.69 17.22 -9.45
C GLY A 102 -29.28 16.88 -8.07
N ARG A 103 -28.78 15.80 -7.44
CA ARG A 103 -29.21 15.39 -6.09
C ARG A 103 -28.88 16.45 -5.03
N LEU A 104 -27.72 17.09 -5.13
CA LEU A 104 -27.29 18.14 -4.19
C LEU A 104 -28.10 19.43 -4.34
N LYS A 105 -28.35 19.88 -5.58
CA LYS A 105 -29.10 21.13 -5.84
C LYS A 105 -30.58 21.02 -5.46
N LEU A 106 -31.18 19.83 -5.59
CA LEU A 106 -32.62 19.61 -5.37
C LEU A 106 -32.94 18.96 -4.00
N GLN A 107 -31.99 18.93 -3.06
CA GLN A 107 -32.16 18.46 -1.67
C GLN A 107 -32.97 17.15 -1.51
N GLY A 108 -32.64 16.13 -2.29
CA GLY A 108 -33.12 14.76 -2.06
C GLY A 108 -34.61 14.49 -2.29
N GLN A 109 -35.33 15.29 -3.09
CA GLN A 109 -36.66 14.90 -3.56
C GLN A 109 -36.60 13.64 -4.46
N ASP A 110 -37.57 12.74 -4.34
CA ASP A 110 -37.61 11.44 -5.01
C ASP A 110 -37.33 11.55 -6.52
N SER A 111 -36.31 10.82 -6.98
CA SER A 111 -35.69 10.93 -8.30
C SER A 111 -36.61 10.60 -9.49
N ASN A 112 -37.86 10.20 -9.26
CA ASN A 112 -38.77 9.67 -10.29
C ASN A 112 -39.97 10.57 -10.61
N SER A 113 -40.01 11.82 -10.14
CA SER A 113 -41.08 12.75 -10.51
C SER A 113 -40.79 13.47 -11.83
N LEU A 114 -41.76 13.52 -12.76
CA LEU A 114 -41.64 14.28 -14.02
C LEU A 114 -41.35 15.77 -13.77
N SER A 115 -41.79 16.31 -12.64
CA SER A 115 -41.48 17.68 -12.20
C SER A 115 -40.00 17.87 -11.84
N PHE A 116 -39.36 16.85 -11.25
CA PHE A 116 -37.94 16.85 -10.90
C PHE A 116 -37.07 16.91 -12.15
N HIS A 117 -37.38 16.10 -13.18
CA HIS A 117 -36.62 16.13 -14.43
C HIS A 117 -36.73 17.49 -15.15
N LYS A 118 -37.90 18.14 -15.10
CA LYS A 118 -38.09 19.47 -15.69
C LYS A 118 -37.26 20.54 -14.97
N GLN A 119 -37.35 20.60 -13.63
CA GLN A 119 -36.57 21.54 -12.83
C GLN A 119 -35.05 21.28 -12.95
N PHE A 120 -34.66 20.01 -12.96
CA PHE A 120 -33.28 19.60 -13.19
C PHE A 120 -32.77 20.07 -14.56
N SER A 121 -33.55 19.88 -15.63
CA SER A 121 -33.16 20.30 -16.97
C SER A 121 -33.05 21.82 -17.10
N GLU A 122 -33.92 22.57 -16.44
CA GLU A 122 -33.87 24.04 -16.40
C GLU A 122 -32.61 24.51 -15.67
N LEU A 123 -32.34 23.99 -14.46
CA LEU A 123 -31.15 24.33 -13.67
C LEU A 123 -29.85 23.90 -14.36
N TYR A 124 -29.83 22.71 -14.97
CA TYR A 124 -28.66 22.25 -15.72
C TYR A 124 -28.41 23.15 -16.93
N GLY A 125 -29.49 23.60 -17.59
CA GLY A 125 -29.44 24.58 -18.66
C GLY A 125 -28.75 25.88 -18.24
N THR A 126 -29.17 26.46 -17.11
CA THR A 126 -28.69 27.78 -16.66
C THR A 126 -27.34 27.74 -15.98
N ASP A 127 -27.09 26.76 -15.10
CA ASP A 127 -25.91 26.74 -14.22
C ASP A 127 -24.70 26.05 -14.87
N ILE A 128 -24.96 25.13 -15.81
CA ILE A 128 -23.92 24.27 -16.40
C ILE A 128 -23.83 24.49 -17.91
N LEU A 129 -24.91 24.23 -18.66
CA LEU A 129 -24.89 24.19 -20.12
C LEU A 129 -24.59 25.58 -20.71
N TYR A 130 -25.33 26.61 -20.32
CA TYR A 130 -25.14 27.97 -20.84
C TYR A 130 -23.74 28.53 -20.55
N PRO A 131 -23.22 28.49 -19.30
CA PRO A 131 -21.86 28.95 -19.02
C PRO A 131 -20.80 28.14 -19.77
N SER A 132 -21.02 26.84 -19.99
CA SER A 132 -20.10 25.99 -20.75
C SER A 132 -20.05 26.39 -22.21
N MET A 133 -21.21 26.58 -22.84
CA MET A 133 -21.28 26.97 -24.24
C MET A 133 -20.75 28.40 -24.46
N LYS A 134 -21.05 29.32 -23.54
CA LYS A 134 -20.49 30.68 -23.55
C LYS A 134 -18.98 30.69 -23.42
N ALA A 135 -18.42 29.86 -22.55
CA ALA A 135 -16.97 29.72 -22.41
C ALA A 135 -16.30 29.19 -23.68
N ILE A 136 -16.93 28.23 -24.37
CA ILE A 136 -16.45 27.73 -25.67
C ILE A 136 -16.55 28.82 -26.74
N ALA A 137 -17.69 29.52 -26.84
CA ALA A 137 -17.87 30.61 -27.79
C ALA A 137 -16.83 31.72 -27.61
N ARG A 138 -16.50 32.07 -26.36
CA ARG A 138 -15.42 33.02 -26.05
C ARG A 138 -14.05 32.52 -26.50
N ARG A 139 -13.72 31.25 -26.23
CA ARG A 139 -12.44 30.66 -26.71
C ARG A 139 -12.34 30.66 -28.23
N MET A 140 -13.47 30.50 -28.93
CA MET A 140 -13.56 30.54 -30.39
C MET A 140 -13.65 31.96 -30.98
N GLY A 141 -13.71 33.02 -30.15
CA GLY A 141 -13.88 34.40 -30.61
C GLY A 141 -15.26 34.71 -31.22
N LYS A 142 -16.27 33.87 -30.95
CA LYS A 142 -17.64 33.98 -31.50
C LYS A 142 -18.69 34.21 -30.39
N GLU A 143 -18.33 34.93 -29.33
CA GLU A 143 -19.22 35.18 -28.19
C GLU A 143 -20.46 35.96 -28.61
N ASP A 144 -20.31 36.99 -29.46
CA ASP A 144 -21.43 37.82 -29.93
C ASP A 144 -22.41 37.02 -30.81
N GLU A 145 -21.91 36.19 -31.73
CA GLU A 145 -22.74 35.31 -32.58
C GLU A 145 -23.54 34.30 -31.73
N PHE A 146 -22.93 33.81 -30.65
CA PHE A 146 -23.57 32.84 -29.76
C PHE A 146 -24.67 33.48 -28.91
N GLU A 147 -24.45 34.69 -28.38
CA GLU A 147 -25.48 35.42 -27.63
C GLU A 147 -26.65 35.84 -28.53
N ASP A 148 -26.38 36.27 -29.78
CA ASP A 148 -27.42 36.59 -30.76
C ASP A 148 -28.32 35.38 -31.09
N ILE A 149 -27.73 34.18 -31.17
CA ILE A 149 -28.46 32.92 -31.39
C ILE A 149 -29.34 32.58 -30.18
N ILE A 150 -28.87 32.82 -28.95
CA ILE A 150 -29.66 32.54 -27.74
C ILE A 150 -30.84 33.49 -27.62
N ILE A 151 -30.61 34.78 -27.86
CA ILE A 151 -31.66 35.81 -27.81
C ILE A 151 -32.76 35.51 -28.85
N SER A 152 -32.39 34.99 -30.02
CA SER A 152 -33.31 34.73 -31.13
C SER A 152 -34.03 33.38 -31.09
N SER A 153 -33.43 32.33 -30.50
CA SER A 153 -33.93 30.95 -30.66
C SER A 153 -34.38 30.24 -29.36
N GLN A 154 -34.21 30.84 -28.17
CA GLN A 154 -34.52 30.23 -26.86
C GLN A 154 -33.93 28.82 -26.64
N SER A 155 -32.97 28.40 -27.46
CA SER A 155 -32.41 27.04 -27.44
C SER A 155 -30.90 27.09 -27.24
N PHE A 156 -30.39 26.26 -26.34
CA PHE A 156 -28.96 26.13 -26.05
C PHE A 156 -28.28 25.27 -27.11
N LEU A 157 -28.16 25.78 -28.33
CA LEU A 157 -27.42 25.11 -29.39
C LEU A 157 -25.91 25.31 -29.19
N PRO A 158 -25.07 24.29 -29.47
CA PRO A 158 -23.63 24.44 -29.37
C PRO A 158 -23.11 25.46 -30.40
N PRO A 159 -22.03 26.21 -30.08
CA PRO A 159 -21.39 27.12 -31.03
C PRO A 159 -20.99 26.39 -32.32
N LYS A 160 -21.18 27.04 -33.47
CA LYS A 160 -20.85 26.44 -34.77
C LYS A 160 -19.35 26.15 -34.87
N GLY A 161 -19.01 24.86 -34.93
CA GLY A 161 -17.64 24.34 -35.01
C GLY A 161 -17.06 23.83 -33.69
N ALA A 162 -17.82 23.85 -32.59
CA ALA A 162 -17.42 23.21 -31.34
C ALA A 162 -17.47 21.69 -31.45
N SER A 163 -16.41 21.00 -31.03
CA SER A 163 -16.39 19.54 -30.99
C SER A 163 -17.18 19.00 -29.79
N GLU A 164 -17.80 17.83 -29.93
CA GLU A 164 -18.53 17.18 -28.83
C GLU A 164 -17.64 16.92 -27.61
N ILE A 165 -16.34 16.66 -27.82
CA ILE A 165 -15.37 16.47 -26.73
C ILE A 165 -15.18 17.77 -25.94
N GLU A 166 -14.99 18.91 -26.61
CA GLU A 166 -14.82 20.20 -25.95
C GLU A 166 -16.08 20.59 -25.18
N ILE A 167 -17.25 20.34 -25.76
CA ILE A 167 -18.56 20.54 -25.11
C ILE A 167 -18.65 19.75 -23.81
N LYS A 168 -18.38 18.44 -23.84
CA LYS A 168 -18.46 17.56 -22.66
C LYS A 168 -17.38 17.89 -21.64
N THR A 169 -16.17 18.26 -22.08
CA THR A 169 -15.06 18.66 -21.20
C THR A 169 -15.40 19.94 -20.44
N GLN A 170 -15.94 20.95 -21.13
CA GLN A 170 -16.30 22.21 -20.49
C GLN A 170 -17.49 22.05 -19.53
N GLN A 171 -18.49 21.23 -19.90
CA GLN A 171 -19.60 20.86 -19.02
C GLN A 171 -19.11 20.17 -17.74
N LEU A 172 -18.17 19.22 -17.88
CA LEU A 172 -17.56 18.53 -16.75
C LEU A 172 -16.82 19.50 -15.83
N GLN A 173 -16.00 20.39 -16.40
CA GLN A 173 -15.29 21.42 -15.64
C GLN A 173 -16.28 22.28 -14.83
N LYS A 174 -17.37 22.73 -15.46
CA LYS A 174 -18.37 23.57 -14.78
C LYS A 174 -19.13 22.82 -13.67
N LEU A 175 -19.39 21.53 -13.84
CA LEU A 175 -19.96 20.69 -12.79
C LEU A 175 -19.02 20.55 -11.60
N LEU A 176 -17.73 20.30 -11.85
CA LEU A 176 -16.71 20.20 -10.80
C LEU A 176 -16.60 21.50 -10.01
N GLU A 177 -16.50 22.65 -10.68
CA GLU A 177 -16.50 23.97 -10.01
C GLU A 177 -17.73 24.16 -9.10
N ASN A 178 -18.92 23.77 -9.56
CA ASN A 178 -20.14 23.88 -8.77
C ASN A 178 -20.14 22.94 -7.54
N LEU A 179 -19.63 21.72 -7.70
CA LEU A 179 -19.50 20.76 -6.60
C LEU A 179 -18.48 21.23 -5.56
N GLU A 180 -17.35 21.78 -6.01
CA GLU A 180 -16.35 22.38 -5.13
C GLU A 180 -16.92 23.54 -4.32
N ILE A 181 -17.67 24.44 -4.96
CA ILE A 181 -18.35 25.54 -4.27
C ILE A 181 -19.29 25.00 -3.19
N HIS A 182 -20.06 23.95 -3.49
CA HIS A 182 -20.94 23.31 -2.51
C HIS A 182 -20.15 22.70 -1.34
N MET A 183 -19.04 22.01 -1.62
CA MET A 183 -18.16 21.45 -0.58
C MET A 183 -17.56 22.54 0.31
N ILE A 184 -17.11 23.65 -0.27
CA ILE A 184 -16.60 24.81 0.47
C ILE A 184 -17.69 25.37 1.38
N GLN A 185 -18.92 25.56 0.87
CA GLN A 185 -20.05 26.04 1.67
C GLN A 185 -20.40 25.07 2.81
N GLU A 186 -20.33 23.76 2.59
CA GLU A 186 -20.53 22.75 3.63
C GLU A 186 -19.49 22.85 4.75
N VAL A 187 -18.21 22.99 4.38
CA VAL A 187 -17.11 23.17 5.34
C VAL A 187 -17.27 24.46 6.11
N LEU A 188 -17.56 25.58 5.44
CA LEU A 188 -17.82 26.86 6.08
C LEU A 188 -18.98 26.76 7.07
N ARG A 189 -20.06 26.05 6.72
CA ARG A 189 -21.19 25.84 7.62
C ARG A 189 -20.81 25.03 8.86
N LYS A 190 -19.98 23.99 8.70
CA LYS A 190 -19.46 23.19 9.83
C LYS A 190 -18.58 24.04 10.74
N VAL A 191 -17.63 24.79 10.16
CA VAL A 191 -16.76 25.70 10.90
C VAL A 191 -17.57 26.75 11.66
N ASN A 192 -18.58 27.35 11.02
CA ASN A 192 -19.45 28.33 11.67
C ASN A 192 -20.26 27.72 12.83
N ARG A 193 -20.70 26.46 12.73
CA ARG A 193 -21.34 25.75 13.84
C ARG A 193 -20.37 25.54 15.01
N GLU A 194 -19.14 25.10 14.74
CA GLU A 194 -18.11 24.93 15.77
C GLU A 194 -17.74 26.27 16.43
N ILE A 195 -17.57 27.33 15.64
CA ILE A 195 -17.34 28.69 16.16
C ILE A 195 -18.50 29.12 17.06
N ALA A 196 -19.75 28.92 16.63
CA ALA A 196 -20.92 29.24 17.45
C ALA A 196 -20.95 28.44 18.75
N LEU A 197 -20.59 27.16 18.73
CA LEU A 197 -20.47 26.31 19.92
C LEU A 197 -19.39 26.85 20.87
N VAL A 198 -18.20 27.18 20.36
CA VAL A 198 -17.09 27.76 21.15
C VAL A 198 -17.48 29.10 21.76
N VAL A 199 -18.13 29.98 20.99
CA VAL A 199 -18.61 31.27 21.49
C VAL A 199 -19.67 31.07 22.56
N SER A 200 -20.61 30.13 22.38
CA SER A 200 -21.65 29.83 23.36
C SER A 200 -21.06 29.30 24.68
N GLU A 201 -20.07 28.41 24.63
CA GLU A 201 -19.35 27.92 25.81
C GLU A 201 -18.57 29.04 26.51
N LYS A 202 -17.85 29.87 25.75
CA LYS A 202 -17.13 31.02 26.29
C LYS A 202 -18.06 32.03 26.98
N SER A 203 -19.30 32.15 26.51
CA SER A 203 -20.30 33.05 27.08
C SER A 203 -21.01 32.53 28.34
N LYS A 204 -20.75 31.28 28.76
CA LYS A 204 -21.32 30.74 30.01
C LYS A 204 -20.61 31.37 31.21
N GLU A 205 -21.36 32.06 32.06
CA GLU A 205 -20.85 32.70 33.29
C GLU A 205 -20.37 31.72 34.38
N ARG A 206 -20.75 30.44 34.30
CA ARG A 206 -20.37 29.43 35.30
C ARG A 206 -19.06 28.77 34.89
N CYS A 207 -18.09 28.69 35.81
CA CYS A 207 -16.84 27.93 35.69
C CYS A 207 -17.08 26.40 35.69
N THR A 208 -17.93 25.91 34.81
CA THR A 208 -18.08 24.49 34.52
C THR A 208 -17.12 24.12 33.39
N LEU A 209 -16.56 22.90 33.44
CA LEU A 209 -15.75 22.37 32.34
C LEU A 209 -16.55 22.47 31.02
N PRO A 210 -15.91 22.78 29.88
CA PRO A 210 -16.59 23.08 28.62
C PRO A 210 -17.10 21.80 27.93
N THR A 211 -17.95 21.03 28.60
CA THR A 211 -18.34 19.67 28.23
C THR A 211 -19.03 19.59 26.87
N ASP A 212 -19.68 20.65 26.40
CA ASP A 212 -20.39 20.60 25.11
C ASP A 212 -19.43 20.57 23.91
N LEU A 213 -18.18 21.06 24.06
CA LEU A 213 -17.12 20.89 23.05
C LEU A 213 -16.61 19.45 22.96
N TRP A 214 -16.80 18.66 24.03
CA TRP A 214 -16.32 17.27 24.13
C TRP A 214 -17.43 16.25 23.90
N LYS A 215 -18.69 16.68 23.79
CA LYS A 215 -19.83 15.81 23.46
C LYS A 215 -19.81 15.48 21.97
N HIS A 216 -19.11 14.40 21.61
CA HIS A 216 -19.34 13.78 20.31
C HIS A 216 -20.79 13.27 20.22
N HIS A 217 -21.51 13.64 19.15
CA HIS A 217 -22.90 13.25 18.88
C HIS A 217 -23.13 11.72 18.67
N VAL A 218 -22.17 10.87 19.05
CA VAL A 218 -22.13 9.44 18.75
C VAL A 218 -22.54 8.56 19.93
N MET A 219 -22.59 9.07 21.16
CA MET A 219 -23.10 8.29 22.29
C MET A 219 -24.55 8.63 22.57
N LYS A 220 -25.43 8.01 21.79
CA LYS A 220 -26.88 8.02 21.96
C LYS A 220 -27.31 6.91 22.94
N GLU A 221 -26.53 6.71 24.00
CA GLU A 221 -26.85 5.80 25.09
C GLU A 221 -27.36 6.66 26.23
N ASP A 222 -28.69 6.83 26.28
CA ASP A 222 -29.36 7.58 27.32
C ASP A 222 -29.24 6.83 28.65
N PHE A 223 -28.16 7.10 29.39
CA PHE A 223 -27.96 6.56 30.73
C PHE A 223 -28.84 7.33 31.71
N SER A 224 -29.97 6.72 32.11
CA SER A 224 -30.84 7.27 33.15
C SER A 224 -30.95 6.30 34.32
N VAL A 225 -30.41 6.69 35.47
CA VAL A 225 -30.58 5.94 36.73
C VAL A 225 -31.90 6.38 37.35
N SER A 226 -32.85 5.45 37.50
CA SER A 226 -34.13 5.74 38.15
C SER A 226 -33.91 6.15 39.61
N ARG A 227 -34.43 7.32 40.05
CA ARG A 227 -34.37 7.76 41.45
C ARG A 227 -35.18 6.81 42.33
N PRO A 228 -34.57 6.04 43.25
CA PRO A 228 -35.31 5.10 44.06
C PRO A 228 -35.94 5.83 45.26
N GLN A 229 -37.21 5.52 45.52
CA GLN A 229 -38.03 6.11 46.59
C GLN A 229 -37.74 5.49 47.97
N ILE A 230 -36.46 5.42 48.34
CA ILE A 230 -36.01 4.72 49.57
C ILE A 230 -36.46 5.49 50.81
N VAL A 231 -36.34 6.81 50.78
CA VAL A 231 -36.68 7.69 51.90
C VAL A 231 -38.18 7.68 52.13
N GLU A 232 -38.97 7.74 51.06
CA GLU A 232 -40.43 7.74 51.10
C GLU A 232 -40.95 6.40 51.65
N LYS A 233 -40.40 5.27 51.19
CA LYS A 233 -40.73 3.93 51.72
C LYS A 233 -40.33 3.75 53.18
N PHE A 234 -39.18 4.29 53.58
CA PHE A 234 -38.73 4.22 54.95
C PHE A 234 -39.62 5.04 55.89
N ILE A 235 -39.96 6.27 55.51
CA ILE A 235 -40.87 7.12 56.29
C ILE A 235 -42.23 6.43 56.42
N GLN A 236 -42.76 5.85 55.33
CA GLN A 236 -44.03 5.13 55.39
C GLN A 236 -43.99 3.98 56.40
N ARG A 237 -42.96 3.11 56.35
CA ARG A 237 -42.82 1.98 57.29
C ARG A 237 -42.55 2.41 58.73
N LEU A 238 -41.78 3.48 58.92
CA LEU A 238 -41.52 4.04 60.25
C LEU A 238 -42.83 4.50 60.89
N MET A 239 -43.68 5.16 60.10
CA MET A 239 -44.98 5.70 60.51
C MET A 239 -46.09 4.65 60.62
N GLU A 240 -45.85 3.37 60.33
CA GLU A 240 -46.88 2.32 60.47
C GLU A 240 -47.17 1.95 61.93
N ASN A 241 -46.17 2.03 62.83
CA ASN A 241 -46.31 1.64 64.25
C ASN A 241 -45.75 2.68 65.24
N TYR A 242 -46.08 3.96 65.03
CA TYR A 242 -45.70 5.03 65.96
C TYR A 242 -46.64 5.08 67.18
N GLN A 243 -46.11 5.49 68.33
CA GLN A 243 -46.91 5.84 69.51
C GLN A 243 -46.91 7.36 69.68
N ASP A 244 -48.10 7.96 69.64
CA ASP A 244 -48.29 9.40 69.77
C ASP A 244 -48.39 9.80 71.25
N GLY A 245 -47.34 10.46 71.75
CA GLY A 245 -47.27 11.06 73.08
C GLY A 245 -47.61 12.55 73.11
N GLY A 246 -48.29 13.09 72.08
CA GLY A 246 -48.75 14.47 71.99
C GLY A 246 -47.65 15.48 71.63
N LEU A 247 -46.58 15.57 72.44
CA LEU A 247 -45.40 16.42 72.17
C LEU A 247 -44.21 15.63 71.61
N GLU A 248 -44.18 14.31 71.84
CA GLU A 248 -43.09 13.43 71.42
C GLU A 248 -43.62 12.16 70.75
N ILE A 249 -43.05 11.79 69.61
CA ILE A 249 -43.35 10.54 68.90
C ILE A 249 -42.36 9.49 69.40
N THR A 250 -42.86 8.38 69.95
CA THR A 250 -42.01 7.29 70.45
C THR A 250 -42.18 6.03 69.60
N PHE A 251 -41.07 5.35 69.34
CA PHE A 251 -41.05 4.10 68.58
C PHE A 251 -40.58 2.96 69.47
N ARG A 252 -41.21 1.79 69.34
CA ARG A 252 -40.70 0.57 69.97
C ARG A 252 -39.35 0.22 69.35
N LYS A 253 -38.39 -0.15 70.19
CA LYS A 253 -37.03 -0.51 69.77
C LYS A 253 -37.05 -1.56 68.66
N ASP A 254 -37.83 -2.62 68.83
CA ASP A 254 -37.91 -3.73 67.86
C ASP A 254 -38.46 -3.29 66.49
N HIS A 255 -39.42 -2.35 66.47
CA HIS A 255 -39.98 -1.79 65.23
C HIS A 255 -38.95 -0.90 64.52
N LEU A 256 -38.27 -0.03 65.27
CA LEU A 256 -37.21 0.82 64.73
C LEU A 256 -36.07 -0.02 64.14
N GLU A 257 -35.64 -1.08 64.85
CA GLU A 257 -34.62 -2.01 64.36
C GLU A 257 -35.08 -2.71 63.06
N ALA A 258 -36.33 -3.15 62.98
CA ALA A 258 -36.89 -3.72 61.75
C ALA A 258 -36.93 -2.72 60.58
N CYS A 259 -37.33 -1.47 60.83
CA CYS A 259 -37.33 -0.42 59.81
C CYS A 259 -35.90 -0.09 59.34
N LEU A 260 -34.92 -0.01 60.24
CA LEU A 260 -33.52 0.26 59.90
C LEU A 260 -32.89 -0.90 59.13
N LEU A 261 -33.18 -2.15 59.52
CA LEU A 261 -32.74 -3.33 58.75
C LEU A 261 -33.35 -3.31 57.34
N SER A 262 -34.63 -2.98 57.22
CA SER A 262 -35.30 -2.87 55.93
C SER A 262 -34.73 -1.73 55.07
N LEU A 263 -34.39 -0.59 55.67
CA LEU A 263 -33.69 0.52 55.00
C LEU A 263 -32.31 0.07 54.50
N GLY A 264 -31.56 -0.65 55.32
CA GLY A 264 -30.27 -1.22 54.94
C GLY A 264 -30.40 -2.17 53.73
N CYS A 265 -31.43 -3.02 53.72
CA CYS A 265 -31.74 -3.88 52.57
C CYS A 265 -32.07 -3.07 51.30
N ASP A 266 -32.91 -2.04 51.40
CA ASP A 266 -33.31 -1.20 50.27
C ASP A 266 -32.12 -0.38 49.70
N VAL A 267 -31.25 0.14 50.57
CA VAL A 267 -30.01 0.83 50.17
C VAL A 267 -29.06 -0.15 49.46
N MET A 268 -28.84 -1.34 50.03
CA MET A 268 -27.99 -2.35 49.40
C MET A 268 -28.56 -2.84 48.06
N ALA A 269 -29.89 -2.96 47.93
CA ALA A 269 -30.53 -3.31 46.66
C ALA A 269 -30.33 -2.21 45.61
N ARG A 270 -30.44 -0.93 45.99
CA ARG A 270 -30.09 0.19 45.10
C ARG A 270 -28.64 0.14 44.68
N GLU A 271 -27.70 0.00 45.61
CA GLU A 271 -26.27 0.00 45.26
C GLU A 271 -25.91 -1.13 44.30
N ARG A 272 -26.50 -2.32 44.51
CA ARG A 272 -26.34 -3.44 43.56
C ARG A 272 -26.90 -3.10 42.18
N SER A 273 -28.13 -2.59 42.11
CA SER A 273 -28.76 -2.21 40.85
C SER A 273 -28.01 -1.08 40.12
N ASN A 274 -27.49 -0.11 40.86
CA ASN A 274 -26.64 0.95 40.32
C ASN A 274 -25.34 0.37 39.76
N PHE A 275 -24.65 -0.47 40.53
CA PHE A 275 -23.41 -1.12 40.11
C PHE A 275 -23.63 -1.95 38.83
N GLU A 276 -24.70 -2.73 38.78
CA GLU A 276 -25.09 -3.49 37.58
C GLU A 276 -25.36 -2.58 36.39
N SER A 277 -26.10 -1.49 36.58
CA SER A 277 -26.41 -0.54 35.50
C SER A 277 -25.16 0.14 34.95
N TYR A 278 -24.25 0.58 35.82
CA TYR A 278 -22.96 1.14 35.40
C TYR A 278 -22.08 0.10 34.74
N SER A 279 -22.00 -1.11 35.30
CA SER A 279 -21.23 -2.22 34.73
C SER A 279 -21.72 -2.57 33.32
N MET A 280 -23.03 -2.67 33.12
CA MET A 280 -23.62 -2.93 31.81
C MET A 280 -23.34 -1.80 30.82
N CYS A 281 -23.42 -0.54 31.26
CA CYS A 281 -23.06 0.60 30.44
C CYS A 281 -21.59 0.52 29.98
N TYR A 282 -20.64 0.28 30.89
CA TYR A 282 -19.23 0.14 30.53
C TYR A 282 -18.97 -1.06 29.61
N GLU A 283 -19.63 -2.19 29.86
CA GLU A 283 -19.52 -3.37 28.98
C GLU A 283 -20.03 -3.05 27.57
N HIS A 284 -21.18 -2.40 27.41
CA HIS A 284 -21.69 -2.00 26.09
C HIS A 284 -20.75 -1.02 25.38
N VAL A 285 -20.19 -0.04 26.09
CA VAL A 285 -19.20 0.89 25.53
C VAL A 285 -17.95 0.14 25.05
N LEU A 286 -17.44 -0.80 25.85
CA LEU A 286 -16.28 -1.62 25.52
C LEU A 286 -16.57 -2.53 24.32
N GLU A 287 -17.74 -3.13 24.27
CA GLU A 287 -18.15 -4.04 23.21
C GLU A 287 -18.36 -3.30 21.89
N HIS A 288 -18.98 -2.13 21.92
CA HIS A 288 -19.08 -1.25 20.75
C HIS A 288 -17.71 -0.75 20.27
N ALA A 289 -16.79 -0.41 21.19
CA ALA A 289 -15.42 -0.03 20.83
C ALA A 289 -14.67 -1.20 20.18
N ARG A 290 -14.80 -2.42 20.71
CA ARG A 290 -14.25 -3.65 20.12
C ARG A 290 -14.82 -3.90 18.73
N GLN A 291 -16.13 -3.79 18.55
CA GLN A 291 -16.78 -3.97 17.24
C GLN A 291 -16.26 -2.96 16.21
N LYS A 292 -16.17 -1.68 16.58
CA LYS A 292 -15.59 -0.64 15.71
C LYS A 292 -14.13 -0.90 15.37
N LEU A 293 -13.35 -1.36 16.35
CA LEU A 293 -11.95 -1.73 16.11
C LEU A 293 -11.86 -2.89 15.11
N CYS A 294 -12.64 -3.96 15.30
CA CYS A 294 -12.69 -5.10 14.38
C CYS A 294 -13.12 -4.67 12.96
N GLN A 295 -14.10 -3.78 12.83
CA GLN A 295 -14.51 -3.23 11.52
C GLN A 295 -13.35 -2.47 10.86
N LYS A 296 -12.63 -1.64 11.61
CA LYS A 296 -11.48 -0.89 11.10
C LYS A 296 -10.31 -1.79 10.72
N GLU A 297 -10.04 -2.83 11.51
CA GLU A 297 -9.05 -3.84 11.18
C GLU A 297 -9.41 -4.60 9.89
N GLN A 298 -10.69 -4.93 9.69
CA GLN A 298 -11.16 -5.55 8.46
C GLN A 298 -11.04 -4.61 7.25
N GLU A 299 -11.39 -3.33 7.38
CA GLU A 299 -11.16 -2.32 6.33
C GLU A 299 -9.68 -2.22 5.98
N LEU A 300 -8.78 -2.18 6.98
CA LEU A 300 -7.34 -2.19 6.78
C LEU A 300 -6.87 -3.48 6.09
N ASP A 301 -7.41 -4.64 6.47
CA ASP A 301 -7.09 -5.92 5.87
C ASP A 301 -7.56 -6.04 4.43
N ILE A 302 -8.69 -5.41 4.07
CA ILE A 302 -9.18 -5.32 2.69
C ILE A 302 -8.26 -4.40 1.88
N ILE A 303 -7.85 -3.26 2.43
CA ILE A 303 -6.87 -2.36 1.78
C ILE A 303 -5.52 -3.08 1.59
N ARG A 304 -5.09 -3.84 2.60
CA ARG A 304 -3.86 -4.62 2.60
C ARG A 304 -3.89 -5.81 1.66
N ARG A 305 -5.07 -6.39 1.40
CA ARG A 305 -5.26 -7.48 0.42
C ARG A 305 -5.55 -6.99 -0.99
N GLY A 306 -6.17 -5.83 -1.14
CA GLY A 306 -6.42 -5.19 -2.44
C GLY A 306 -5.15 -4.59 -3.06
N SER A 307 -4.12 -4.37 -2.26
CA SER A 307 -2.74 -4.17 -2.70
C SER A 307 -2.01 -5.51 -2.59
N ASP A 308 -1.76 -6.20 -3.70
CA ASP A 308 -0.67 -7.20 -3.74
C ASP A 308 0.57 -6.56 -3.13
N PRO A 309 1.37 -7.24 -2.28
CA PRO A 309 2.41 -6.58 -1.52
C PRO A 309 3.48 -6.03 -2.47
N PRO A 310 3.60 -4.71 -2.66
CA PRO A 310 4.78 -4.17 -3.29
C PRO A 310 5.69 -3.81 -2.12
N GLU A 311 6.87 -4.40 -2.05
CA GLU A 311 7.95 -3.85 -1.22
C GLU A 311 8.24 -2.36 -1.54
N ASP A 312 7.59 -1.79 -2.58
CA ASP A 312 7.75 -0.44 -3.13
C ASP A 312 6.52 0.51 -3.03
N GLY A 313 5.37 0.11 -2.49
CA GLY A 313 4.17 0.97 -2.50
C GLY A 313 4.31 2.24 -1.66
N ALA A 314 4.95 2.12 -0.49
CA ALA A 314 5.28 3.27 0.36
C ALA A 314 6.39 4.14 -0.26
N GLY A 315 7.31 3.54 -1.03
CA GLY A 315 8.37 4.25 -1.75
C GLY A 315 7.80 5.11 -2.88
N GLN A 316 6.90 4.56 -3.69
CA GLN A 316 6.23 5.28 -4.78
C GLN A 316 5.35 6.42 -4.27
N VAL A 317 4.61 6.21 -3.17
CA VAL A 317 3.82 7.29 -2.54
C VAL A 317 4.74 8.35 -1.91
N ALA A 318 5.86 7.96 -1.31
CA ALA A 318 6.87 8.88 -0.80
C ALA A 318 7.56 9.67 -1.92
N GLU A 319 7.83 9.05 -3.06
CA GLU A 319 8.43 9.70 -4.23
C GLU A 319 7.44 10.64 -4.92
N LEU A 320 6.18 10.23 -5.10
CA LEU A 320 5.13 11.08 -5.63
C LEU A 320 4.87 12.29 -4.72
N SER A 321 4.79 12.07 -3.40
CA SER A 321 4.61 13.15 -2.44
C SER A 321 5.81 14.08 -2.39
N HIS A 322 7.04 13.55 -2.50
CA HIS A 322 8.24 14.37 -2.61
C HIS A 322 8.23 15.22 -3.90
N ASN A 323 7.86 14.64 -5.04
CA ASN A 323 7.75 15.35 -6.31
C ASN A 323 6.68 16.44 -6.26
N MET A 324 5.50 16.15 -5.70
CA MET A 324 4.47 17.17 -5.49
C MET A 324 4.93 18.28 -4.54
N ILE A 325 5.67 17.96 -3.48
CA ILE A 325 6.24 18.97 -2.57
C ILE A 325 7.27 19.83 -3.30
N MET A 326 8.11 19.23 -4.15
CA MET A 326 9.08 19.95 -4.98
C MET A 326 8.37 20.89 -5.97
N GLU A 327 7.32 20.42 -6.66
CA GLU A 327 6.52 21.24 -7.56
C GLU A 327 5.82 22.38 -6.82
N ILE A 328 5.17 22.11 -5.68
CA ILE A 328 4.55 23.14 -4.83
C ILE A 328 5.60 24.15 -4.38
N THR A 329 6.81 23.70 -4.03
CA THR A 329 7.90 24.59 -3.61
C THR A 329 8.40 25.46 -4.76
N ALA A 330 8.55 24.88 -5.96
CA ALA A 330 8.93 25.61 -7.17
C ALA A 330 7.85 26.62 -7.60
N LEU A 331 6.57 26.24 -7.51
CA LEU A 331 5.45 27.13 -7.79
C LEU A 331 5.36 28.25 -6.75
N ARG A 332 5.59 27.96 -5.47
CA ARG A 332 5.67 28.99 -4.41
C ARG A 332 6.82 29.96 -4.66
N ALA A 333 7.99 29.48 -5.07
CA ALA A 333 9.13 30.35 -5.43
C ALA A 333 8.81 31.24 -6.64
N ARG A 334 8.20 30.67 -7.69
CA ARG A 334 7.73 31.47 -8.85
C ARG A 334 6.67 32.50 -8.46
N LEU A 335 5.75 32.14 -7.57
CA LEU A 335 4.74 33.07 -7.06
C LEU A 335 5.42 34.24 -6.33
N THR A 336 6.39 33.96 -5.45
CA THR A 336 7.11 35.01 -4.72
C THR A 336 7.91 35.92 -5.64
N ASP A 337 8.56 35.36 -6.68
CA ASP A 337 9.28 36.15 -7.69
C ASP A 337 8.32 37.08 -8.46
N LEU A 338 7.15 36.57 -8.88
CA LEU A 338 6.12 37.35 -9.55
C LEU A 338 5.50 38.42 -8.63
N GLU A 339 5.33 38.13 -7.35
CA GLU A 339 4.87 39.11 -6.36
C GLU A 339 5.90 40.24 -6.17
N GLU A 340 7.19 39.93 -6.14
CA GLU A 340 8.27 40.92 -6.09
C GLU A 340 8.30 41.78 -7.37
N GLU A 341 8.19 41.17 -8.55
CA GLU A 341 8.09 41.89 -9.82
C GLU A 341 6.88 42.82 -9.86
N ASN A 342 5.71 42.37 -9.39
CA ASN A 342 4.49 43.18 -9.32
C ASN A 342 4.65 44.37 -8.36
N LEU A 343 5.30 44.18 -7.21
CA LEU A 343 5.63 45.26 -6.28
C LEU A 343 6.59 46.28 -6.92
N ASN A 344 7.61 45.81 -7.63
CA ASN A 344 8.55 46.65 -8.35
C ASN A 344 7.85 47.47 -9.46
N LEU A 345 6.99 46.84 -10.25
CA LEU A 345 6.19 47.53 -11.28
C LEU A 345 5.25 48.57 -10.66
N LYS A 346 4.58 48.25 -9.55
CA LYS A 346 3.74 49.22 -8.82
C LYS A 346 4.55 50.38 -8.24
N HIS A 347 5.79 50.16 -7.84
CA HIS A 347 6.68 51.23 -7.40
C HIS A 347 7.11 52.11 -8.59
N GLN A 348 7.46 51.48 -9.71
CA GLN A 348 7.86 52.17 -10.94
C GLN A 348 6.72 53.05 -11.49
N ILE A 349 5.50 52.51 -11.62
CA ILE A 349 4.33 53.28 -12.08
C ILE A 349 4.05 54.47 -11.15
N ARG A 350 4.11 54.25 -9.82
CA ARG A 350 3.91 55.35 -8.85
C ARG A 350 4.97 56.43 -9.00
N LYS A 351 6.22 56.04 -9.25
CA LYS A 351 7.32 56.96 -9.50
C LYS A 351 7.12 57.74 -10.79
N GLU A 352 6.75 57.07 -11.89
CA GLU A 352 6.47 57.70 -13.18
C GLU A 352 5.32 58.71 -13.07
N VAL A 353 4.20 58.33 -12.45
CA VAL A 353 3.07 59.24 -12.22
C VAL A 353 3.48 60.43 -11.35
N GLN A 354 4.31 60.21 -10.33
CA GLN A 354 4.81 61.30 -9.50
C GLN A 354 5.73 62.24 -10.29
N GLU A 355 6.65 61.71 -11.10
CA GLU A 355 7.55 62.50 -11.95
C GLU A 355 6.76 63.31 -13.00
N GLU A 356 5.76 62.70 -13.64
CA GLU A 356 4.87 63.38 -14.58
C GLU A 356 4.05 64.49 -13.90
N TYR A 357 3.52 64.22 -12.71
CA TYR A 357 2.78 65.21 -11.93
C TYR A 357 3.68 66.37 -11.48
N GLU A 358 4.88 66.08 -10.99
CA GLU A 358 5.87 67.10 -10.61
C GLU A 358 6.27 67.95 -11.82
N ALA A 359 6.51 67.34 -12.98
CA ALA A 359 6.82 68.05 -14.22
C ALA A 359 5.67 68.97 -14.65
N LEU A 360 4.42 68.51 -14.54
CA LEU A 360 3.24 69.30 -14.84
C LEU A 360 3.11 70.50 -13.89
N VAL A 361 3.26 70.28 -12.58
CA VAL A 361 3.21 71.35 -11.57
C VAL A 361 4.31 72.38 -11.81
N GLN A 362 5.53 71.94 -12.14
CA GLN A 362 6.64 72.83 -12.50
C GLN A 362 6.31 73.65 -13.76
N ALA A 363 5.80 73.03 -14.82
CA ALA A 363 5.41 73.73 -16.04
C ALA A 363 4.30 74.77 -15.81
N LEU A 364 3.32 74.43 -14.97
CA LEU A 364 2.23 75.32 -14.58
C LEU A 364 2.77 76.51 -13.77
N PHE A 365 3.68 76.27 -12.83
CA PHE A 365 4.37 77.33 -12.09
C PHE A 365 5.17 78.26 -13.01
N VAL A 366 5.92 77.72 -13.98
CA VAL A 366 6.67 78.52 -14.96
C VAL A 366 5.72 79.38 -15.80
N THR A 367 4.58 78.83 -16.21
CA THR A 367 3.58 79.56 -17.00
C THR A 367 2.93 80.68 -16.17
N CYS A 368 2.62 80.42 -14.90
CA CYS A 368 2.12 81.45 -13.98
C CYS A 368 3.13 82.59 -13.79
N LEU A 369 4.42 82.27 -13.64
CA LEU A 369 5.48 83.28 -13.56
C LEU A 369 5.56 84.10 -14.85
N HIS A 370 5.48 83.46 -16.02
CA HIS A 370 5.50 84.17 -17.30
C HIS A 370 4.30 85.11 -17.48
N ILE A 371 3.09 84.67 -17.10
CA ILE A 371 1.89 85.52 -17.15
C ILE A 371 2.06 86.73 -16.22
N LYS A 372 2.63 86.52 -15.03
CA LYS A 372 2.90 87.60 -14.08
C LYS A 372 3.91 88.60 -14.65
N GLU A 373 5.02 88.13 -15.23
CA GLU A 373 5.99 88.99 -15.91
C GLU A 373 5.35 89.84 -17.01
N LYS A 374 4.46 89.25 -17.82
CA LYS A 374 3.70 89.97 -18.86
C LYS A 374 2.74 91.00 -18.28
N LEU A 375 2.10 90.71 -17.15
CA LEU A 375 1.24 91.65 -16.46
C LEU A 375 2.03 92.86 -15.93
N ASP A 376 3.19 92.59 -15.31
CA ASP A 376 4.09 93.60 -14.78
C ASP A 376 4.66 94.48 -15.91
N GLU A 377 5.05 93.90 -17.05
CA GLU A 377 5.44 94.64 -18.27
C GLU A 377 4.30 95.56 -18.76
N ASN A 378 3.07 95.05 -18.83
CA ASN A 378 1.91 95.85 -19.24
C ASN A 378 1.63 96.99 -18.27
N GLN A 379 1.80 96.75 -16.96
CA GLN A 379 1.65 97.78 -15.93
C GLN A 379 2.71 98.87 -16.09
N ILE A 380 3.97 98.51 -16.31
CA ILE A 380 5.06 99.47 -16.58
C ILE A 380 4.77 100.28 -17.85
N ASN A 381 4.36 99.62 -18.94
CA ASN A 381 4.00 100.27 -20.20
C ASN A 381 2.84 101.25 -20.03
N LEU A 382 1.83 100.90 -19.22
CA LEU A 382 0.71 101.79 -18.93
C LEU A 382 1.16 103.01 -18.12
N ILE A 383 1.97 102.80 -17.08
CA ILE A 383 2.54 103.87 -16.26
C ILE A 383 3.36 104.82 -17.14
N GLN A 384 4.18 104.29 -18.04
CA GLN A 384 4.98 105.07 -18.99
C GLN A 384 4.10 105.91 -19.91
N LYS A 385 3.05 105.33 -20.51
CA LYS A 385 2.08 106.07 -21.34
C LYS A 385 1.36 107.18 -20.57
N VAL A 386 1.03 106.94 -19.30
CA VAL A 386 0.42 107.96 -18.44
C VAL A 386 1.42 109.09 -18.18
N TYR A 387 2.70 108.79 -17.92
CA TYR A 387 3.73 109.82 -17.77
C TYR A 387 3.96 110.62 -19.06
N GLU A 388 3.96 109.95 -20.22
CA GLU A 388 4.05 110.59 -21.54
C GLU A 388 2.87 111.53 -21.76
N LEU A 389 1.63 111.07 -21.52
CA LEU A 389 0.43 111.90 -21.64
C LEU A 389 0.46 113.10 -20.68
N ILE A 390 0.90 112.91 -19.44
CA ILE A 390 1.10 114.02 -18.48
C ILE A 390 2.15 115.00 -19.02
N GLY A 391 3.23 114.50 -19.61
CA GLY A 391 4.26 115.28 -20.28
C GLY A 391 3.68 116.10 -21.43
N GLU A 392 2.95 115.46 -22.33
CA GLU A 392 2.27 116.07 -23.47
C GLU A 392 1.31 117.17 -23.01
N VAL A 393 0.40 116.88 -22.08
CA VAL A 393 -0.55 117.86 -21.52
C VAL A 393 0.17 119.03 -20.84
N ARG A 394 1.29 118.77 -20.13
CA ARG A 394 2.11 119.84 -19.56
C ARG A 394 2.78 120.68 -20.65
N THR A 395 3.33 120.06 -21.70
CA THR A 395 3.95 120.79 -22.81
C THR A 395 2.92 121.61 -23.60
N GLU A 396 1.75 121.04 -23.90
CA GLU A 396 0.63 121.72 -24.53
C GLU A 396 0.13 122.88 -23.66
N GLY A 397 0.02 122.67 -22.34
CA GLY A 397 -0.28 123.73 -21.38
C GLY A 397 0.75 124.86 -21.37
N ILE A 398 2.05 124.52 -21.38
CA ILE A 398 3.15 125.50 -21.47
C ILE A 398 3.13 126.22 -22.81
N ASP A 399 2.88 125.53 -23.92
CA ASP A 399 2.82 126.11 -25.27
C ASP A 399 1.60 126.99 -25.43
N ASN A 400 0.45 126.60 -24.88
CA ASN A 400 -0.75 127.44 -24.78
C ASN A 400 -0.46 128.68 -23.93
N LEU A 401 0.17 128.53 -22.76
CA LEU A 401 0.58 129.66 -21.91
C LEU A 401 1.61 130.55 -22.61
N ARG A 402 2.56 129.98 -23.36
CA ARG A 402 3.56 130.69 -24.16
C ARG A 402 2.92 131.41 -25.35
N SER A 403 1.92 130.80 -25.98
CA SER A 403 1.13 131.41 -27.05
C SER A 403 0.27 132.56 -26.51
N LEU A 404 -0.33 132.41 -25.32
CA LEU A 404 -1.00 133.46 -24.58
C LEU A 404 0.00 134.56 -24.19
N LYS A 405 1.17 134.22 -23.65
CA LYS A 405 2.23 135.18 -23.30
C LYS A 405 2.78 135.93 -24.53
N LYS A 406 2.83 135.29 -25.71
CA LYS A 406 3.14 135.93 -27.00
C LYS A 406 2.00 136.83 -27.48
N LYS A 407 0.73 136.39 -27.36
CA LYS A 407 -0.47 137.19 -27.69
C LYS A 407 -0.66 138.39 -26.77
N TRP A 408 -0.16 138.31 -25.53
CA TRP A 408 -0.31 139.33 -24.48
C TRP A 408 0.98 140.10 -24.17
N GLY A 409 2.02 139.98 -25.03
CA GLY A 409 3.27 140.74 -25.00
C GLY A 409 3.79 141.21 -23.64
N SER A 410 4.74 140.48 -23.01
CA SER A 410 5.59 141.09 -21.97
C SER A 410 6.95 140.40 -21.79
N ALA A 411 7.95 141.24 -21.53
CA ALA A 411 9.40 141.02 -21.63
C ALA A 411 10.08 140.67 -20.30
N ARG A 412 10.93 139.62 -20.28
CA ARG A 412 12.27 139.54 -19.65
C ARG A 412 12.86 138.10 -19.71
N PRO A 413 14.21 137.94 -19.69
CA PRO A 413 14.88 136.67 -19.93
C PRO A 413 15.07 135.79 -18.68
N ASP A 414 15.34 134.52 -19.00
CA ASP A 414 15.45 133.27 -18.24
C ASP A 414 16.67 133.20 -17.30
N GLU A 415 16.49 132.69 -16.07
CA GLU A 415 17.56 132.40 -15.10
C GLU A 415 17.58 130.90 -14.79
N GLY A 416 18.69 130.24 -15.15
CA GLY A 416 18.82 128.78 -15.22
C GLY A 416 18.64 128.02 -13.90
N THR A 417 17.78 127.02 -13.96
CA THR A 417 17.55 126.01 -12.92
C THR A 417 18.79 125.10 -12.76
N LYS A 418 19.54 125.23 -11.66
CA LYS A 418 20.63 124.30 -11.31
C LYS A 418 20.07 123.05 -10.62
N GLU A 419 20.45 121.86 -11.09
CA GLU A 419 20.10 120.59 -10.46
C GLU A 419 20.80 120.39 -9.11
N ASN A 420 20.11 119.72 -8.18
CA ASN A 420 20.41 119.69 -6.75
C ASN A 420 21.29 118.47 -6.38
N PRO A 421 22.49 118.62 -5.79
CA PRO A 421 23.48 117.54 -5.58
C PRO A 421 23.01 116.38 -4.68
N ALA A 422 21.97 116.58 -3.86
CA ALA A 422 21.38 115.51 -3.04
C ALA A 422 20.71 114.40 -3.88
N LYS A 423 20.28 114.70 -5.12
CA LYS A 423 19.67 113.70 -6.02
C LYS A 423 20.70 112.70 -6.57
N GLU A 424 21.92 113.15 -6.87
CA GLU A 424 22.97 112.29 -7.41
C GLU A 424 23.46 111.27 -6.37
N GLN A 425 23.56 111.68 -5.09
CA GLN A 425 23.94 110.77 -4.01
C GLN A 425 22.89 109.69 -3.73
N LEU A 426 21.60 110.02 -3.83
CA LEU A 426 20.53 109.03 -3.70
C LEU A 426 20.55 108.03 -4.85
N GLN A 427 20.78 108.48 -6.09
CA GLN A 427 20.92 107.58 -7.23
C GLN A 427 22.11 106.62 -7.07
N ALA A 428 23.26 107.08 -6.58
CA ALA A 428 24.42 106.21 -6.35
C ALA A 428 24.13 105.12 -5.31
N LEU A 429 23.47 105.47 -4.19
CA LEU A 429 23.07 104.50 -3.17
C LEU A 429 22.02 103.50 -3.67
N GLU A 430 21.07 103.93 -4.50
CA GLU A 430 20.11 103.04 -5.15
C GLU A 430 20.80 102.05 -6.09
N GLN A 431 21.82 102.51 -6.83
CA GLN A 431 22.64 101.66 -7.71
C GLN A 431 23.41 100.60 -6.89
N ASP A 432 24.06 101.01 -5.80
CA ASP A 432 24.83 100.13 -4.93
C ASP A 432 23.93 99.09 -4.24
N ASN A 433 22.77 99.50 -3.74
CA ASN A 433 21.80 98.59 -3.13
C ASN A 433 21.26 97.57 -4.14
N SER A 434 21.04 98.00 -5.40
CA SER A 434 20.68 97.11 -6.50
C SER A 434 21.79 96.08 -6.79
N SER A 435 23.06 96.50 -6.75
CA SER A 435 24.21 95.62 -6.95
C SER A 435 24.38 94.58 -5.83
N LEU A 436 24.17 94.98 -4.58
CA LEU A 436 24.21 94.10 -3.41
C LEU A 436 23.08 93.07 -3.42
N ALA A 437 21.88 93.47 -3.83
CA ALA A 437 20.75 92.56 -4.00
C ALA A 437 21.08 91.44 -5.01
N VAL A 438 21.74 91.76 -6.12
CA VAL A 438 22.18 90.79 -7.13
C VAL A 438 23.23 89.82 -6.55
N LEU A 439 24.20 90.33 -5.79
CA LEU A 439 25.22 89.49 -5.13
C LEU A 439 24.61 88.55 -4.10
N ALA A 440 23.66 89.03 -3.29
CA ALA A 440 22.94 88.20 -2.32
C ALA A 440 22.15 87.07 -3.01
N CYS A 441 21.52 87.35 -4.14
CA CYS A 441 20.84 86.33 -4.95
C CYS A 441 21.82 85.26 -5.49
N LYS A 442 23.00 85.66 -5.98
CA LYS A 442 24.06 84.74 -6.41
C LYS A 442 24.62 83.88 -5.27
N ALA A 443 24.81 84.45 -4.09
CA ALA A 443 25.26 83.69 -2.91
C ALA A 443 24.22 82.64 -2.49
N ARG A 444 22.92 83.00 -2.52
CA ARG A 444 21.82 82.06 -2.22
C ARG A 444 21.71 80.94 -3.26
N SER A 445 21.90 81.23 -4.55
CA SER A 445 21.86 80.19 -5.59
C SER A 445 23.06 79.23 -5.47
N LEU A 446 24.27 79.74 -5.24
CA LEU A 446 25.45 78.91 -4.96
C LEU A 446 25.28 78.02 -3.73
N GLY A 447 24.66 78.53 -2.66
CA GLY A 447 24.33 77.73 -1.47
C GLY A 447 23.39 76.56 -1.79
N ARG A 448 22.34 76.82 -2.59
CA ARG A 448 21.42 75.77 -3.06
C ARG A 448 22.10 74.74 -3.95
N TRP A 449 22.97 75.17 -4.87
CA TRP A 449 23.76 74.27 -5.71
C TRP A 449 24.67 73.35 -4.89
N ARG A 450 25.34 73.89 -3.86
CA ARG A 450 26.22 73.10 -2.99
C ARG A 450 25.44 72.04 -2.22
N LEU A 451 24.27 72.38 -1.70
CA LEU A 451 23.35 71.44 -1.04
C LEU A 451 22.86 70.36 -2.00
N ALA A 452 22.40 70.73 -3.19
CA ALA A 452 21.94 69.78 -4.20
C ALA A 452 23.05 68.81 -4.64
N ALA A 453 24.28 69.30 -4.82
CA ALA A 453 25.43 68.46 -5.17
C ALA A 453 25.79 67.46 -4.06
N GLN A 454 25.73 67.88 -2.79
CA GLN A 454 25.95 66.98 -1.65
C GLN A 454 24.85 65.92 -1.55
N GLN A 455 23.59 66.32 -1.72
CA GLN A 455 22.45 65.42 -1.68
C GLN A 455 22.53 64.36 -2.79
N ALA A 456 22.86 64.77 -4.02
CA ALA A 456 23.05 63.86 -5.14
C ALA A 456 24.20 62.86 -4.88
N ARG A 457 25.29 63.31 -4.26
CA ARG A 457 26.42 62.42 -3.91
C ARG A 457 26.01 61.37 -2.87
N PHE A 458 25.28 61.76 -1.82
CA PHE A 458 24.80 60.81 -0.81
C PHE A 458 23.76 59.84 -1.36
N GLN A 459 22.83 60.31 -2.19
CA GLN A 459 21.89 59.44 -2.90
C GLN A 459 22.61 58.43 -3.82
N GLY A 460 23.67 58.87 -4.51
CA GLY A 460 24.51 58.01 -5.31
C GLY A 460 25.25 56.94 -4.49
N GLN A 461 25.71 57.28 -3.28
CA GLN A 461 26.34 56.32 -2.37
C GLN A 461 25.33 55.32 -1.79
N LEU A 462 24.16 55.80 -1.36
CA LEU A 462 23.06 54.97 -0.87
C LEU A 462 22.64 53.93 -1.91
N SER A 463 22.36 54.37 -3.14
CA SER A 463 21.94 53.47 -4.22
C SER A 463 23.01 52.43 -4.58
N ARG A 464 24.31 52.76 -4.50
CA ARG A 464 25.39 51.78 -4.69
C ARG A 464 25.43 50.76 -3.56
N ALA A 465 25.37 51.22 -2.31
CA ALA A 465 25.37 50.34 -1.14
C ALA A 465 24.15 49.40 -1.13
N GLU A 466 22.97 49.90 -1.52
CA GLU A 466 21.76 49.09 -1.67
C GLU A 466 21.92 48.01 -2.74
N LYS A 467 22.48 48.35 -3.91
CA LYS A 467 22.77 47.37 -4.97
C LYS A 467 23.75 46.30 -4.51
N GLU A 468 24.83 46.67 -3.83
CA GLU A 468 25.78 45.72 -3.26
C GLU A 468 25.14 44.81 -2.20
N ALA A 469 24.29 45.37 -1.32
CA ALA A 469 23.58 44.59 -0.32
C ALA A 469 22.62 43.59 -0.94
N MET A 470 21.88 43.99 -1.98
CA MET A 470 21.00 43.11 -2.74
C MET A 470 21.79 42.01 -3.45
N GLN A 471 22.94 42.34 -4.04
CA GLN A 471 23.81 41.36 -4.69
C GLN A 471 24.36 40.32 -3.69
N ARG A 472 24.86 40.77 -2.53
CA ARG A 472 25.33 39.85 -1.46
C ARG A 472 24.21 38.96 -0.92
N LYS A 473 22.99 39.47 -0.80
CA LYS A 473 21.82 38.66 -0.42
C LYS A 473 21.57 37.54 -1.44
N LYS A 474 21.63 37.85 -2.74
CA LYS A 474 21.48 36.86 -3.82
C LYS A 474 22.56 35.77 -3.76
N GLU A 475 23.82 36.17 -3.56
CA GLU A 475 24.94 35.23 -3.40
C GLU A 475 24.76 34.32 -2.18
N CYS A 476 24.33 34.87 -1.04
CA CYS A 476 24.04 34.09 0.15
C CYS A 476 22.92 33.06 -0.06
N LEU A 477 21.84 33.45 -0.75
CA LEU A 477 20.74 32.55 -1.09
C LEU A 477 21.18 31.44 -2.04
N SER A 478 22.00 31.78 -3.04
CA SER A 478 22.58 30.79 -3.97
C SER A 478 23.43 29.75 -3.22
N ILE A 479 24.31 30.20 -2.32
CA ILE A 479 25.14 29.29 -1.50
C ILE A 479 24.25 28.39 -0.62
N LYS A 480 23.21 28.94 0.01
CA LYS A 480 22.27 28.16 0.83
C LYS A 480 21.55 27.08 0.01
N LEU A 481 21.08 27.44 -1.18
CA LEU A 481 20.39 26.52 -2.08
C LEU A 481 21.31 25.38 -2.53
N MET A 482 22.57 25.68 -2.86
CA MET A 482 23.56 24.64 -3.17
C MET A 482 23.81 23.70 -1.98
N ALA A 483 23.96 24.25 -0.77
CA ALA A 483 24.15 23.46 0.44
C ALA A 483 22.94 22.57 0.77
N GLU A 484 21.72 23.04 0.52
CA GLU A 484 20.50 22.25 0.67
C GLU A 484 20.44 21.10 -0.35
N GLN A 485 20.81 21.35 -1.61
CA GLN A 485 20.91 20.31 -2.64
C GLN A 485 21.92 19.23 -2.26
N GLU A 486 23.11 19.63 -1.80
CA GLU A 486 24.14 18.69 -1.31
C GLU A 486 23.63 17.86 -0.12
N ALA A 487 22.94 18.49 0.83
CA ALA A 487 22.36 17.80 1.98
C ALA A 487 21.32 16.74 1.56
N VAL A 488 20.51 17.02 0.54
CA VAL A 488 19.55 16.05 -0.03
C VAL A 488 20.29 14.88 -0.68
N LEU A 489 21.33 15.15 -1.48
CA LEU A 489 22.14 14.10 -2.10
C LEU A 489 22.79 13.19 -1.04
N PHE A 490 23.36 13.77 0.02
CA PHE A 490 23.94 12.98 1.11
C PHE A 490 22.90 12.13 1.85
N ARG A 491 21.67 12.65 2.05
CA ARG A 491 20.57 11.86 2.66
C ARG A 491 20.18 10.69 1.77
N GLN A 492 20.10 10.89 0.45
CA GLN A 492 19.80 9.83 -0.51
C GLN A 492 20.90 8.76 -0.52
N GLN A 493 22.18 9.17 -0.55
CA GLN A 493 23.31 8.24 -0.47
C GLN A 493 23.30 7.44 0.84
N LEU A 494 23.02 8.09 1.97
CA LEU A 494 22.94 7.42 3.27
C LEU A 494 21.82 6.37 3.31
N LEU A 495 20.65 6.67 2.73
CA LEU A 495 19.54 5.72 2.61
C LEU A 495 19.92 4.51 1.75
N ALA A 496 20.53 4.74 0.58
CA ALA A 496 21.01 3.67 -0.29
C ALA A 496 22.02 2.76 0.42
N LEU A 497 22.98 3.34 1.16
CA LEU A 497 23.96 2.59 1.94
C LEU A 497 23.31 1.78 3.06
N ARG A 498 22.31 2.33 3.76
CA ARG A 498 21.56 1.60 4.80
C ARG A 498 20.78 0.42 4.23
N GLN A 499 20.16 0.59 3.07
CA GLN A 499 19.45 -0.50 2.39
C GLN A 499 20.42 -1.60 1.93
N ALA A 500 21.56 -1.21 1.34
CA ALA A 500 22.60 -2.17 0.96
C ALA A 500 23.14 -2.95 2.17
N LEU A 501 23.35 -2.27 3.30
CA LEU A 501 23.76 -2.90 4.55
C LEU A 501 22.71 -3.88 5.07
N ALA A 502 21.43 -3.52 5.06
CA ALA A 502 20.34 -4.39 5.49
C ALA A 502 20.25 -5.66 4.62
N ARG A 503 20.41 -5.51 3.30
CA ARG A 503 20.48 -6.65 2.36
C ARG A 503 21.66 -7.57 2.66
N ALA A 504 22.85 -7.00 2.84
CA ALA A 504 24.05 -7.76 3.19
C ALA A 504 23.92 -8.48 4.54
N GLN A 505 23.27 -7.85 5.53
CA GLN A 505 22.98 -8.47 6.83
C GLN A 505 22.00 -9.65 6.68
N ALA A 506 20.94 -9.50 5.89
CA ALA A 506 20.00 -10.58 5.62
C ALA A 506 20.68 -11.76 4.91
N ASP A 507 21.55 -11.49 3.94
CA ASP A 507 22.37 -12.50 3.27
C ASP A 507 23.29 -13.22 4.25
N ASN A 508 23.96 -12.49 5.13
CA ASN A 508 24.84 -13.09 6.13
C ASN A 508 24.07 -14.04 7.06
N VAL A 509 22.87 -13.64 7.50
CA VAL A 509 22.00 -14.50 8.33
C VAL A 509 21.55 -15.75 7.55
N ARG A 510 21.21 -15.62 6.27
CA ARG A 510 20.86 -16.77 5.41
C ARG A 510 22.03 -17.74 5.28
N MET A 511 23.23 -17.24 5.00
CA MET A 511 24.43 -18.06 4.86
C MET A 511 24.79 -18.78 6.18
N ARG A 512 24.68 -18.09 7.34
CA ARG A 512 24.88 -18.72 8.65
C ARG A 512 23.91 -19.88 8.88
N LYS A 513 22.61 -19.67 8.61
CA LYS A 513 21.61 -20.75 8.73
C LYS A 513 21.92 -21.94 7.83
N GLN A 514 22.36 -21.70 6.59
CA GLN A 514 22.77 -22.78 5.68
C GLN A 514 23.98 -23.54 6.22
N GLN A 515 24.98 -22.84 6.76
CA GLN A 515 26.15 -23.44 7.38
C GLN A 515 25.78 -24.28 8.60
N ASP A 516 24.90 -23.79 9.47
CA ASP A 516 24.42 -24.51 10.65
C ASP A 516 23.68 -25.79 10.26
N ASN A 517 22.83 -25.72 9.23
CA ASN A 517 22.12 -26.88 8.69
C ASN A 517 23.10 -27.94 8.13
N GLN A 518 24.13 -27.51 7.38
CA GLN A 518 25.17 -28.42 6.89
C GLN A 518 25.95 -29.06 8.05
N ALA A 519 26.31 -28.28 9.07
CA ALA A 519 27.00 -28.79 10.25
C ALA A 519 26.14 -29.77 11.05
N GLN A 520 24.82 -29.57 11.10
CA GLN A 520 23.89 -30.52 11.70
C GLN A 520 23.82 -31.82 10.88
N LEU A 521 23.67 -31.72 9.57
CA LEU A 521 23.62 -32.91 8.69
C LEU A 521 24.91 -33.75 8.80
N LEU A 522 26.08 -33.09 8.88
CA LEU A 522 27.35 -33.77 9.09
C LEU A 522 27.41 -34.50 10.44
N ARG A 523 26.90 -33.89 11.52
CA ARG A 523 26.81 -34.55 12.84
C ARG A 523 25.87 -35.75 12.81
N GLU A 524 24.73 -35.64 12.13
CA GLU A 524 23.79 -36.75 11.96
C GLU A 524 24.41 -37.90 11.15
N LEU A 525 25.13 -37.60 10.07
CA LEU A 525 25.87 -38.59 9.29
C LEU A 525 26.96 -39.29 10.12
N GLN A 526 27.75 -38.52 10.87
CA GLN A 526 28.76 -39.07 11.78
C GLN A 526 28.12 -40.02 12.80
N HIS A 527 26.98 -39.64 13.38
CA HIS A 527 26.27 -40.49 14.33
C HIS A 527 25.75 -41.78 13.69
N ARG A 528 25.16 -41.71 12.49
CA ARG A 528 24.71 -42.90 11.75
C ARG A 528 25.86 -43.84 11.44
N VAL A 529 26.99 -43.32 10.95
CA VAL A 529 28.19 -44.13 10.67
C VAL A 529 28.71 -44.81 11.94
N ALA A 530 28.74 -44.10 13.07
CA ALA A 530 29.15 -44.67 14.36
C ALA A 530 28.18 -45.78 14.83
N GLN A 531 26.87 -45.57 14.70
CA GLN A 531 25.85 -46.58 15.02
C GLN A 531 25.98 -47.83 14.14
N GLU A 532 26.16 -47.65 12.83
CA GLU A 532 26.38 -48.76 11.90
C GLU A 532 27.66 -49.53 12.23
N ALA A 533 28.75 -48.83 12.56
CA ALA A 533 30.01 -49.45 12.97
C ALA A 533 29.82 -50.29 14.25
N HIS A 534 29.13 -49.74 15.26
CA HIS A 534 28.81 -50.47 16.48
C HIS A 534 27.94 -51.71 16.20
N HIS A 535 26.91 -51.58 15.37
CA HIS A 535 26.06 -52.73 15.01
C HIS A 535 26.85 -53.82 14.27
N ARG A 536 27.73 -53.44 13.33
CA ARG A 536 28.63 -54.40 12.65
C ARG A 536 29.54 -55.12 13.65
N GLN A 537 30.16 -54.38 14.58
CA GLN A 537 30.99 -54.97 15.65
C GLN A 537 30.20 -55.96 16.51
N GLN A 538 28.98 -55.62 16.91
CA GLN A 538 28.12 -56.51 17.70
C GLN A 538 27.75 -57.78 16.92
N MET A 539 27.45 -57.66 15.63
CA MET A 539 27.19 -58.82 14.77
C MET A 539 28.41 -59.72 14.65
N ASP A 540 29.61 -59.16 14.53
CA ASP A 540 30.84 -59.94 14.43
C ASP A 540 31.21 -60.62 15.76
N LEU A 541 30.93 -59.99 16.91
CA LEU A 541 31.01 -60.64 18.23
C LEU A 541 30.03 -61.82 18.38
N MET A 542 28.80 -61.69 17.87
CA MET A 542 27.83 -62.79 17.89
C MET A 542 28.24 -63.93 16.95
N LYS A 543 28.79 -63.62 15.77
CA LYS A 543 29.31 -64.65 14.85
C LYS A 543 30.51 -65.39 15.44
N THR A 544 31.44 -64.67 16.05
CA THR A 544 32.64 -65.26 16.68
C THR A 544 32.26 -66.16 17.85
N SER A 545 31.41 -65.69 18.77
CA SER A 545 30.92 -66.53 19.89
C SER A 545 30.10 -67.75 19.43
N SER A 546 29.32 -67.63 18.35
CA SER A 546 28.62 -68.77 17.74
C SER A 546 29.62 -69.78 17.15
N MET A 547 30.67 -69.30 16.47
CA MET A 547 31.72 -70.14 15.93
C MET A 547 32.52 -70.84 17.04
N GLU A 548 32.81 -70.15 18.14
CA GLU A 548 33.46 -70.72 19.33
C GLU A 548 32.63 -71.86 19.93
N LYS A 549 31.31 -71.67 20.12
CA LYS A 549 30.42 -72.75 20.58
C LYS A 549 30.40 -73.96 19.63
N LEU A 550 30.37 -73.71 18.32
CA LEU A 550 30.46 -74.80 17.33
C LEU A 550 31.80 -75.54 17.43
N LEU A 551 32.90 -74.84 17.65
CA LEU A 551 34.21 -75.46 17.87
C LEU A 551 34.24 -76.30 19.15
N GLU A 552 33.65 -75.80 20.25
CA GLU A 552 33.48 -76.56 21.49
C GLU A 552 32.64 -77.83 21.27
N ASP A 553 31.50 -77.72 20.58
CA ASP A 553 30.63 -78.86 20.24
C ASP A 553 31.34 -79.90 19.36
N VAL A 554 32.14 -79.43 18.40
CA VAL A 554 32.96 -80.31 17.54
C VAL A 554 34.01 -81.03 18.37
N GLU A 555 34.69 -80.34 19.30
CA GLU A 555 35.68 -80.97 20.17
C GLU A 555 35.02 -81.98 21.14
N GLN A 556 33.86 -81.65 21.72
CA GLN A 556 33.09 -82.59 22.54
C GLN A 556 32.66 -83.84 21.76
N LYS A 557 32.14 -83.66 20.53
CA LYS A 557 31.75 -84.78 19.66
C LYS A 557 32.95 -85.64 19.27
N LYS A 558 34.10 -85.01 19.01
CA LYS A 558 35.35 -85.71 18.73
C LYS A 558 35.81 -86.55 19.93
N GLN A 559 35.74 -86.01 21.15
CA GLN A 559 35.99 -86.78 22.39
C GLN A 559 35.01 -87.95 22.54
N HIS A 560 33.71 -87.73 22.28
CA HIS A 560 32.71 -88.80 22.33
C HIS A 560 32.96 -89.90 21.29
N LEU A 561 33.30 -89.52 20.06
CA LEU A 561 33.67 -90.46 19.00
C LEU A 561 34.91 -91.28 19.37
N GLN A 562 35.91 -90.67 20.01
CA GLN A 562 37.07 -91.41 20.52
C GLN A 562 36.64 -92.49 21.53
N LEU A 563 35.81 -92.15 22.51
CA LEU A 563 35.28 -93.13 23.49
C LEU A 563 34.48 -94.26 22.84
N LEU A 564 33.63 -93.94 21.85
CA LEU A 564 32.89 -94.95 21.08
C LEU A 564 33.80 -95.84 20.26
N THR A 565 34.86 -95.27 19.65
CA THR A 565 35.85 -96.03 18.89
C THR A 565 36.59 -97.01 19.81
N GLU A 566 37.02 -96.57 20.98
CA GLU A 566 37.63 -97.44 22.00
C GLU A 566 36.68 -98.55 22.47
N ALA A 567 35.39 -98.25 22.64
CA ALA A 567 34.38 -99.25 22.99
C ALA A 567 34.16 -100.27 21.86
N ALA A 568 34.11 -99.82 20.61
CA ALA A 568 34.01 -100.69 19.44
C ALA A 568 35.25 -101.59 19.29
N GLU A 569 36.45 -101.06 19.53
CA GLU A 569 37.67 -101.85 19.56
C GLU A 569 37.66 -102.91 20.67
N ARG A 570 37.20 -102.55 21.87
CA ARG A 570 37.01 -103.50 22.98
C ARG A 570 36.02 -104.60 22.62
N ALA A 571 34.88 -104.25 22.01
CA ALA A 571 33.88 -105.21 21.55
C ALA A 571 34.43 -106.12 20.44
N SER A 572 35.20 -105.57 19.49
CA SER A 572 35.86 -106.34 18.44
C SER A 572 36.85 -107.35 19.02
N LYS A 573 37.69 -106.95 19.98
CA LYS A 573 38.60 -107.86 20.70
C LYS A 573 37.84 -108.98 21.42
N LEU A 574 36.73 -108.66 22.08
CA LEU A 574 35.88 -109.64 22.75
C LEU A 574 35.24 -110.62 21.74
N GLY A 575 34.75 -110.11 20.61
CA GLY A 575 34.19 -110.90 19.52
C GLY A 575 35.22 -111.87 18.92
N GLN A 576 36.46 -111.42 18.71
CA GLN A 576 37.57 -112.29 18.27
C GLN A 576 37.85 -113.41 19.29
N LEU A 577 37.81 -113.12 20.60
CA LEU A 577 37.98 -114.13 21.64
C LEU A 577 36.84 -115.16 21.64
N GLN A 578 35.58 -114.72 21.50
CA GLN A 578 34.44 -115.62 21.36
C GLN A 578 34.53 -116.49 20.10
N GLN A 579 34.93 -115.92 18.96
CA GLN A 579 35.12 -116.68 17.72
C GLN A 579 36.21 -117.75 17.87
N LYS A 580 37.32 -117.43 18.54
CA LYS A 580 38.37 -118.41 18.89
C LYS A 580 37.85 -119.52 19.80
N ARG A 581 36.97 -119.20 20.76
CA ARG A 581 36.32 -120.20 21.63
C ARG A 581 35.41 -121.15 20.83
N ILE A 582 34.52 -120.59 20.00
CA ILE A 582 33.62 -121.38 19.14
C ILE A 582 34.43 -122.27 18.19
N GLN A 583 35.54 -121.78 17.62
CA GLN A 583 36.42 -122.61 16.80
C GLN A 583 37.02 -123.80 17.56
N ARG A 584 37.39 -123.65 18.84
CA ARG A 584 37.88 -124.76 19.67
C ARG A 584 36.78 -125.77 19.95
N GLU A 585 35.59 -125.29 20.35
CA GLU A 585 34.41 -126.14 20.58
C GLU A 585 34.03 -126.91 19.31
N LEU A 586 34.07 -126.27 18.14
CA LEU A 586 33.85 -126.91 16.83
C LEU A 586 34.90 -127.99 16.51
N ARG A 587 36.18 -127.76 16.86
CA ARG A 587 37.22 -128.79 16.68
C ARG A 587 36.96 -130.00 17.58
N GLN A 588 36.51 -129.79 18.81
CA GLN A 588 36.14 -130.86 19.74
C GLN A 588 34.90 -131.65 19.29
N THR A 589 33.88 -131.00 18.75
CA THR A 589 32.71 -131.71 18.19
C THR A 589 33.08 -132.48 16.92
N ARG A 590 33.92 -131.91 16.04
CA ARG A 590 34.46 -132.62 14.88
C ARG A 590 35.27 -133.86 15.26
N SER A 591 36.10 -133.79 16.30
CA SER A 591 36.87 -134.96 16.76
C SER A 591 35.96 -136.03 17.38
N ARG A 592 34.95 -135.65 18.18
CA ARG A 592 33.94 -136.60 18.67
C ARG A 592 33.20 -137.30 17.53
N LEU A 593 32.77 -136.55 16.52
CA LEU A 593 32.08 -137.11 15.35
C LEU A 593 32.98 -138.07 14.54
N ALA A 594 34.28 -137.77 14.44
CA ALA A 594 35.25 -138.66 13.79
C ALA A 594 35.43 -139.97 14.56
N GLN A 595 35.46 -139.91 15.90
CA GLN A 595 35.49 -141.08 16.78
C GLN A 595 34.21 -141.92 16.67
N GLU A 596 33.03 -141.28 16.61
CA GLU A 596 31.77 -141.99 16.36
C GLU A 596 31.76 -142.67 14.99
N ARG A 597 32.31 -142.03 13.96
CA ARG A 597 32.46 -142.65 12.63
C ARG A 597 33.42 -143.83 12.64
N SER A 598 34.53 -143.77 13.37
CA SER A 598 35.48 -144.89 13.44
C SER A 598 34.90 -146.10 14.17
N VAL A 599 34.20 -145.88 15.29
CA VAL A 599 33.48 -146.96 16.01
C VAL A 599 32.39 -147.58 15.14
N LYS A 600 31.69 -146.77 14.35
CA LYS A 600 30.72 -147.30 13.37
C LYS A 600 31.40 -148.13 12.29
N LEU A 601 32.54 -147.69 11.75
CA LEU A 601 33.31 -148.46 10.78
C LEU A 601 33.83 -149.80 11.36
N ASP A 602 34.34 -149.81 12.60
CA ASP A 602 34.73 -151.04 13.31
C ASP A 602 33.56 -152.01 13.48
N ALA A 603 32.35 -151.49 13.77
CA ALA A 603 31.15 -152.31 13.87
C ALA A 603 30.74 -152.92 12.50
N PHE A 604 30.97 -152.20 11.40
CA PHE A 604 30.76 -152.74 10.05
C PHE A 604 31.81 -153.79 9.67
N GLN A 605 33.08 -153.64 10.06
CA GLN A 605 34.12 -154.65 9.84
C GLN A 605 33.83 -155.96 10.60
N ARG A 606 33.34 -155.87 11.84
CA ARG A 606 32.90 -157.06 12.61
C ARG A 606 31.71 -157.79 11.98
N LEU A 607 30.84 -157.07 11.27
CA LEU A 607 29.75 -157.65 10.49
C LEU A 607 30.27 -158.41 9.25
N GLU A 608 31.28 -157.88 8.56
CA GLU A 608 31.95 -158.57 7.44
C GLU A 608 32.71 -159.82 7.92
N GLU A 609 33.38 -159.78 9.08
CA GLU A 609 34.06 -160.94 9.66
C GLU A 609 33.08 -162.06 10.06
N LEU A 610 31.93 -161.72 10.66
CA LEU A 610 30.86 -162.68 10.97
C LEU A 610 30.17 -163.23 9.70
N GLN A 611 30.16 -162.48 8.60
CA GLN A 611 29.67 -162.92 7.30
C GLN A 611 30.66 -163.88 6.59
N SER A 612 31.96 -163.78 6.89
CA SER A 612 32.98 -164.70 6.36
C SER A 612 33.02 -166.07 7.06
N GLN A 613 32.61 -166.16 8.33
CA GLN A 613 32.63 -167.42 9.12
C GLN A 613 31.41 -168.33 8.90
N LEU A 614 30.36 -167.85 8.21
CA LEU A 614 29.14 -168.61 7.91
C LEU A 614 29.19 -169.34 6.55
N ASN A 615 30.21 -169.10 5.73
CA ASN A 615 30.30 -169.61 4.35
C ASN A 615 31.15 -170.88 4.18
N ASP A 616 31.78 -171.43 5.23
CA ASP A 616 32.74 -172.56 5.13
C ASP A 616 32.24 -173.93 5.66
N ALA A 617 30.96 -174.08 6.03
CA ALA A 617 30.41 -175.38 6.41
C ALA A 617 28.94 -175.56 5.99
N GLU A 618 28.74 -176.14 4.80
CA GLU A 618 27.65 -177.07 4.37
C GLU A 618 27.06 -176.81 2.96
N ARG A 619 27.79 -177.28 1.93
CA ARG A 619 27.37 -177.92 0.63
C ARG A 619 28.53 -177.81 -0.36
N TRP A 620 29.10 -178.82 -1.06
CA TRP A 620 28.67 -180.15 -1.54
C TRP A 620 27.27 -180.17 -2.18
N SER A 621 27.27 -180.39 -3.51
CA SER A 621 26.19 -180.47 -4.53
C SER A 621 25.40 -179.18 -4.86
N VAL A 622 25.68 -178.49 -5.99
CA VAL A 622 25.29 -178.79 -7.41
C VAL A 622 23.75 -178.74 -7.53
N GLN A 623 23.05 -177.90 -8.32
CA GLN A 623 23.17 -177.45 -9.72
C GLN A 623 22.10 -176.34 -9.88
N MET A 624 22.33 -175.19 -10.49
CA MET A 624 22.03 -174.95 -11.91
C MET A 624 22.43 -173.52 -12.26
N SER A 625 22.96 -173.43 -13.46
CA SER A 625 23.59 -172.34 -14.18
C SER A 625 22.65 -171.23 -14.70
N SER A 626 23.19 -169.99 -14.70
CA SER A 626 23.10 -168.96 -15.77
C SER A 626 21.73 -168.29 -16.03
N PRO A 627 21.63 -167.21 -16.84
CA PRO A 627 22.62 -166.26 -17.40
C PRO A 627 22.32 -164.80 -16.96
N GLY A 628 23.19 -163.80 -17.04
CA GLY A 628 23.83 -163.23 -18.23
C GLY A 628 23.26 -161.84 -18.55
N GLY A 629 24.08 -160.93 -19.07
CA GLY A 629 23.68 -159.65 -19.66
C GLY A 629 24.11 -158.42 -18.85
N LEU A 630 25.13 -157.64 -19.25
CA LEU A 630 25.06 -156.57 -20.29
C LEU A 630 24.03 -155.50 -19.88
N THR A 631 24.24 -154.18 -19.88
CA THR A 631 24.99 -153.27 -20.75
C THR A 631 24.74 -151.82 -20.22
N PRO A 632 25.30 -150.76 -20.84
CA PRO A 632 25.43 -149.41 -20.29
C PRO A 632 24.34 -148.42 -20.74
N ARG A 633 24.57 -147.14 -20.37
CA ARG A 633 24.30 -145.90 -21.14
C ARG A 633 23.03 -145.09 -20.84
N ALA A 634 23.31 -143.79 -20.63
CA ALA A 634 22.59 -142.57 -21.04
C ALA A 634 21.33 -142.05 -20.31
N GLN A 635 21.52 -140.80 -19.85
CA GLN A 635 20.82 -139.55 -20.20
C GLN A 635 19.38 -139.25 -19.74
N TYR A 636 19.22 -137.94 -19.44
CA TYR A 636 18.02 -137.09 -19.48
C TYR A 636 17.03 -137.25 -18.31
N SER A 637 16.29 -136.24 -17.84
CA SER A 637 16.26 -134.76 -17.92
C SER A 637 14.99 -134.32 -17.15
N LEU A 638 14.80 -133.00 -17.04
CA LEU A 638 13.58 -132.22 -16.78
C LEU A 638 13.27 -131.94 -15.30
N ARG A 639 13.54 -130.69 -14.84
CA ARG A 639 12.74 -129.43 -14.97
C ARG A 639 11.66 -129.38 -13.88
N SER A 640 11.43 -128.29 -13.16
CA SER A 640 11.24 -126.86 -13.51
C SER A 640 11.42 -126.00 -12.23
N ALA A 641 12.06 -124.82 -12.14
CA ALA A 641 12.03 -123.55 -12.90
C ALA A 641 10.72 -122.70 -12.67
N PRO A 642 10.67 -121.38 -12.97
CA PRO A 642 11.16 -120.23 -12.18
C PRO A 642 10.22 -118.97 -12.28
N THR A 643 10.70 -117.77 -11.87
CA THR A 643 10.40 -116.35 -12.27
C THR A 643 10.38 -115.44 -11.03
N SER A 644 10.76 -114.15 -11.02
CA SER A 644 10.79 -113.15 -12.08
C SER A 644 11.80 -112.01 -11.77
N SER A 645 12.45 -111.55 -12.84
CA SER A 645 13.21 -110.31 -12.99
C SER A 645 12.29 -109.09 -13.24
N ARG A 646 12.74 -107.87 -12.91
CA ARG A 646 12.96 -106.74 -13.88
C ARG A 646 13.17 -105.39 -13.15
N TYR A 647 14.17 -104.64 -13.65
CA TYR A 647 14.23 -103.18 -13.93
C TYR A 647 13.61 -102.19 -12.91
N SER A 648 14.33 -101.18 -12.43
CA SER A 648 14.62 -99.93 -13.16
C SER A 648 15.59 -99.06 -12.34
N GLN A 649 16.75 -98.69 -12.92
CA GLN A 649 17.09 -97.37 -13.49
C GLN A 649 17.46 -96.25 -12.50
N GLN A 650 18.72 -95.85 -12.62
CA GLN A 650 19.23 -94.50 -12.34
C GLN A 650 18.43 -93.45 -13.12
N HIS A 651 18.17 -92.28 -12.50
CA HIS A 651 18.05 -91.02 -13.22
C HIS A 651 18.66 -89.86 -12.43
N LEU A 652 19.49 -89.10 -13.15
CA LEU A 652 20.09 -87.81 -12.87
C LEU A 652 19.10 -86.65 -13.06
N LEU A 653 19.36 -85.56 -12.32
CA LEU A 653 19.28 -84.13 -12.69
C LEU A 653 17.96 -83.44 -13.09
N LYS A 654 17.85 -82.20 -12.54
CA LYS A 654 17.28 -80.96 -13.14
C LYS A 654 15.75 -80.96 -13.32
N THR A 655 14.97 -79.91 -13.12
CA THR A 655 15.09 -78.43 -13.10
C THR A 655 14.01 -77.88 -12.13
N ASN A 656 14.06 -76.65 -11.63
CA ASN A 656 13.45 -75.50 -12.32
C ASN A 656 13.87 -74.17 -11.67
N LEU A 657 14.27 -73.26 -12.56
CA LEU A 657 14.47 -71.83 -12.34
C LEU A 657 13.66 -71.14 -13.44
N MET A 658 12.72 -70.25 -13.08
CA MET A 658 12.37 -69.00 -13.80
C MET A 658 11.16 -68.31 -13.16
N SER A 659 11.43 -67.15 -12.57
CA SER A 659 10.81 -65.84 -12.81
C SER A 659 9.30 -65.72 -13.15
N SER A 660 8.57 -65.02 -12.27
CA SER A 660 7.89 -63.73 -12.51
C SER A 660 6.40 -63.63 -12.12
N LYS A 661 6.09 -62.47 -11.51
CA LYS A 661 4.80 -61.73 -11.42
C LYS A 661 3.82 -62.03 -10.25
N ILE A 662 3.97 -61.19 -9.22
CA ILE A 662 2.96 -60.46 -8.39
C ILE A 662 1.51 -60.56 -8.93
N PRO A 663 0.47 -60.89 -8.11
CA PRO A 663 -0.17 -59.87 -7.27
C PRO A 663 -0.65 -60.28 -5.86
N ARG A 664 -0.54 -59.31 -4.93
CA ARG A 664 -1.42 -58.98 -3.80
C ARG A 664 -2.12 -60.13 -3.03
N ARG A 665 -1.73 -60.34 -1.77
CA ARG A 665 -2.54 -60.07 -0.55
C ARG A 665 -1.73 -60.48 0.68
N ILE A 666 -1.26 -59.50 1.44
CA ILE A 666 -0.82 -59.70 2.84
C ILE A 666 -1.93 -59.09 3.70
N GLN A 667 -2.62 -59.93 4.46
CA GLN A 667 -3.41 -59.51 5.62
C GLN A 667 -2.43 -59.00 6.69
N ARG A 668 -2.62 -57.74 7.10
CA ARG A 668 -2.03 -57.14 8.30
C ARG A 668 -2.60 -57.81 9.55
N PRO A 669 -1.82 -57.97 10.63
CA PRO A 669 -2.36 -57.95 11.99
C PRO A 669 -2.57 -56.50 12.44
N ASP A 670 -3.64 -56.33 13.22
CA ASP A 670 -4.20 -55.07 13.66
C ASP A 670 -3.35 -54.29 14.67
N THR A 671 -3.66 -53.00 14.65
CA THR A 671 -3.20 -51.86 15.44
C THR A 671 -3.09 -52.09 16.94
N VAL A 672 -1.96 -51.67 17.52
CA VAL A 672 -1.83 -51.33 18.95
C VAL A 672 -2.14 -49.83 19.12
N SER A 673 -2.97 -49.53 20.12
CA SER A 673 -3.62 -48.26 20.40
C SER A 673 -2.68 -47.06 20.58
N ASN A 674 -3.04 -45.95 19.93
CA ASN A 674 -2.34 -44.68 19.92
C ASN A 674 -2.80 -43.72 21.04
N ASP A 675 -3.51 -44.21 22.06
CA ASP A 675 -4.17 -43.37 23.06
C ASP A 675 -3.23 -42.83 24.15
N ARG A 676 -2.09 -43.48 24.41
CA ARG A 676 -1.11 -42.97 25.40
C ARG A 676 -0.30 -41.77 24.90
N PHE A 677 -0.07 -41.66 23.59
CA PHE A 677 0.72 -40.55 23.03
C PHE A 677 -0.10 -39.26 22.92
N ASN A 678 -1.40 -39.37 22.63
CA ASN A 678 -2.30 -38.22 22.62
C ASN A 678 -2.58 -37.69 24.03
N TYR A 679 -2.70 -38.57 25.03
CA TYR A 679 -2.86 -38.16 26.44
C TYR A 679 -1.62 -37.43 27.00
N ILE A 680 -0.41 -37.90 26.65
CA ILE A 680 0.85 -37.24 27.04
C ILE A 680 1.03 -35.90 26.31
N CYS A 681 0.62 -35.80 25.04
CA CYS A 681 0.62 -34.53 24.30
C CYS A 681 -0.41 -33.51 24.81
N GLU A 682 -1.57 -33.95 25.31
CA GLU A 682 -2.53 -33.07 25.98
C GLU A 682 -2.03 -32.59 27.35
N ILE A 683 -1.41 -33.46 28.15
CA ILE A 683 -0.81 -33.08 29.44
C ILE A 683 0.34 -32.09 29.22
N MET A 684 1.20 -32.28 28.23
CA MET A 684 2.27 -31.33 27.92
C MET A 684 1.73 -29.97 27.41
N LYS A 685 0.60 -29.96 26.69
CA LYS A 685 -0.07 -28.69 26.31
C LYS A 685 -0.68 -27.98 27.52
N LYS A 686 -1.26 -28.73 28.47
CA LYS A 686 -1.82 -28.20 29.72
C LYS A 686 -0.74 -27.64 30.65
N CYS A 687 0.36 -28.35 30.83
CA CYS A 687 1.52 -27.87 31.61
C CYS A 687 2.18 -26.64 30.97
N LYS A 688 2.22 -26.55 29.63
CA LYS A 688 2.74 -25.36 28.94
C LYS A 688 1.85 -24.12 29.14
N TYR A 689 0.54 -24.32 29.22
CA TYR A 689 -0.42 -23.25 29.49
C TYR A 689 -0.35 -22.77 30.95
N GLU A 690 -0.25 -23.70 31.90
CA GLU A 690 -0.08 -23.37 33.33
C GLU A 690 1.26 -22.68 33.62
N ILE A 691 2.36 -23.07 32.96
CA ILE A 691 3.66 -22.39 33.08
C ILE A 691 3.61 -20.97 32.48
N MET A 692 2.84 -20.74 31.39
CA MET A 692 2.64 -19.40 30.83
C MET A 692 1.78 -18.50 31.74
N VAL A 693 0.76 -19.06 32.37
CA VAL A 693 -0.13 -18.34 33.30
C VAL A 693 0.63 -18.01 34.59
N LEU A 694 1.46 -18.92 35.11
CA LEU A 694 2.33 -18.66 36.26
C LEU A 694 3.42 -17.64 35.97
N GLY A 695 4.02 -17.65 34.76
CA GLY A 695 4.96 -16.62 34.33
C GLY A 695 4.32 -15.24 34.16
N SER A 696 3.05 -15.19 33.74
CA SER A 696 2.29 -13.94 33.61
C SER A 696 1.85 -13.39 34.97
N LEU A 697 1.45 -14.27 35.91
CA LEU A 697 1.16 -13.90 37.31
C LEU A 697 2.43 -13.44 38.04
N GLN A 698 3.58 -14.06 37.78
CA GLN A 698 4.85 -13.65 38.36
C GLN A 698 5.29 -12.27 37.85
N ASN A 699 5.06 -11.95 36.58
CA ASN A 699 5.29 -10.60 36.04
C ASN A 699 4.28 -9.56 36.54
N TYR A 700 3.02 -9.95 36.73
CA TYR A 700 1.98 -9.08 37.29
C TYR A 700 2.29 -8.72 38.75
N ILE A 701 2.70 -9.69 39.57
CA ILE A 701 3.11 -9.47 40.97
C ILE A 701 4.41 -8.65 41.04
N LYS A 702 5.37 -8.86 40.13
CA LYS A 702 6.62 -8.08 40.07
C LYS A 702 6.36 -6.60 39.74
N ASN A 703 5.40 -6.31 38.86
CA ASN A 703 5.01 -4.94 38.53
C ASN A 703 4.19 -4.27 39.65
N TYR A 704 3.39 -5.02 40.41
CA TYR A 704 2.60 -4.49 41.51
C TYR A 704 3.46 -4.14 42.76
N VAL A 705 4.51 -4.94 43.02
CA VAL A 705 5.46 -4.68 44.13
C VAL A 705 6.45 -3.57 43.80
N SER A 706 6.68 -3.26 42.51
CA SER A 706 7.60 -2.20 42.08
C SER A 706 6.96 -0.80 42.00
N GLY A 707 5.62 -0.71 42.06
CA GLY A 707 4.88 0.56 41.92
C GLY A 707 4.39 1.18 43.23
N SER A 708 4.72 0.61 44.39
CA SER A 708 4.21 1.03 45.71
C SER A 708 5.23 1.80 46.57
N TYR A 709 6.31 2.31 45.97
CA TYR A 709 7.21 3.27 46.62
C TYR A 709 7.60 4.35 45.61
N LEU A 710 6.76 5.37 45.47
CA LEU A 710 7.10 6.71 44.96
C LEU A 710 5.84 7.58 45.07
N ASP A 711 5.49 7.92 46.31
CA ASP A 711 4.72 9.12 46.65
C ASP A 711 5.27 9.65 47.98
N THR A 712 6.21 10.59 47.86
CA THR A 712 6.49 11.71 48.79
C THR A 712 7.09 12.84 47.97
#